data_AF-A0A4R8DGZ2-F1
#
_entry.id   AF-A0A4R8DGZ2-F1
#
_cell.length_a   1.000
_cell.length_b   1.000
_cell.length_c   1.000
_cell.angle_alpha   90.00
_cell.angle_beta   90.00
_cell.angle_gamma   90.00
#
_symmetry.space_group_name_H-M   'P 1'
#
loop_
_entity.id
_entity.type
_entity.pdbx_description
1 polymer ?
#
loop_
_entity_poly.entity_id
_entity_poly.type
_entity_poly.pdbx_seq_one_letter_code
_entity_poly.pdbx_strand_id
1 'polypeptide(L)'
;MVIRACFLALLSLSFSLADAQSTAGLYRNPIIYADYSDPDAVRYGNDYYLTASSFNCVPGLPILHSTDLVHWTLIGHALPRLVPEDRYARPLHGNGVWAPAIRYHDGWFYIYYPDPDLGIFMVKTRNPSGAWSAPVCVLPGKGRIDPCPLWDDDGRVYLVFAWAASRAGFNSVLTIATLGSDGARALDTGRLVYDGHGVNPTIEGPKLYKRNGYYYIFAPAGGVKTGWQVVLRSRSIYGPYAAKIVMDQGRTGVNGPHQGAWVETPAGASWFLHFQDKGPYGRILHLQPMRWVDDWPVIGVDPGGKGRGEPVTYYPLPMAAPNVAGASPAITGAVPAATGLAPAESDEFNGHRLGLQWQWEANPQPGWSALGNGRLRLFAAGPDTGNLWTAPNLLLQKFPAPDFTVTTKMRLSAAAHKDRGPGVLQAGLLVMGSDYSYLAIEKSGGGYRVVHRTCFHADKGAQEEDNAVLAIHSDSIYLRVEVRAPDALCRFSCSTDGVIFTELGPVFYAQPGRWIGAKVGLFCRGGAGKSAGDGGVTVAHADIDWFRVTRPAFDPSAALNDCIQKLAADTVAFHPGDGVPRSMDTVKNAWRLVPIQDWTSGFFPGMLWYAYEYTADPAWRTTAERFNDLQTPLAFRKPRDHDLGFQLYTSFGKGYRLTGDTTYRRILLSAADSLATLFNPKIGTILSWPDMRARMGWPHNTIIDNMINLELLFWAARNGGDRRLYDIAVTHAETTMRNHFRPDYSAYHVVVYDTVTGKKIKGVTHQGYADESMWARGQAWAIYGFTMVYRETHDRRFLDFAQKVADVYLRRLPPDHIPYWDFDDPSIPNAPRDASAAAVAASGLLELARHTGITRYKTEAVAMLEALSASPYRSSDANPAVLSHSTGNKPGGGEVDVPIIYADYYYMEALMRLLKEETPASAGLPQGRGTAAPDFSPLARQVRTWLDSGFYPGAGLIVAQNDQILYRKFWGNVTPATEVHVASAGKWLAAATIAAVVDEGKLSWNDKVVKWLPEFTDGKGQATLRQLLSHTAGYPDYQPAGRHRDDYQTLAEAVAHIKDLPEDTLPGTVFHYGGLAMQVAGRMAELATGKDWETLFQEKIARPLGMTGTHFTPVDTTGGHNPMIGGGARGTLDDYAHFLDMIAHDGVYHGARILSVAALQAMEADQVGGAAVRPGEFVRNRHDIYGLGEWREEIDASGHATHLSSPSWAGAYPWVDKTYHAYGFFLARVDVDQANKRGFSAFYSSRVLAGLVRSVLGE
;
A
#
# COMPACT_ATOMS: atom_id res chain seq x y z
N MET A 1 -39.45 13.11 24.16
CA MET A 1 -38.45 13.84 24.97
C MET A 1 -37.37 12.82 25.38
N VAL A 2 -36.22 12.86 24.67
CA VAL A 2 -34.84 12.63 25.20
C VAL A 2 -34.55 11.25 25.85
N ILE A 3 -33.65 10.34 25.43
CA ILE A 3 -32.53 10.26 24.48
C ILE A 3 -32.41 8.78 24.02
N ARG A 4 -32.31 8.54 22.71
CA ARG A 4 -31.77 7.32 22.08
C ARG A 4 -31.10 7.76 20.77
N ALA A 5 -29.78 7.93 20.78
CA ALA A 5 -28.95 8.10 19.60
C ALA A 5 -27.50 7.74 19.94
N CYS A 6 -26.75 7.28 18.93
CA CYS A 6 -25.36 6.80 18.94
C CYS A 6 -25.16 5.31 19.25
N PHE A 7 -25.38 4.45 18.24
CA PHE A 7 -24.45 3.37 17.86
C PHE A 7 -24.91 2.77 16.51
N LEU A 8 -24.54 3.42 15.40
CA LEU A 8 -24.63 2.89 14.03
C LEU A 8 -23.85 3.81 13.08
N ALA A 9 -22.55 3.53 12.90
CA ALA A 9 -21.73 3.91 11.73
C ALA A 9 -20.26 3.54 11.98
N LEU A 10 -19.87 2.30 11.68
CA LEU A 10 -18.47 1.92 11.43
C LEU A 10 -18.51 0.84 10.35
N LEU A 11 -18.71 1.30 9.11
CA LEU A 11 -18.65 0.49 7.89
C LEU A 11 -17.83 1.29 6.86
N SER A 12 -16.61 0.77 6.62
CA SER A 12 -15.79 0.91 5.40
C SER A 12 -15.63 2.32 4.79
N LEU A 13 -14.64 3.08 5.28
CA LEU A 13 -13.89 4.04 4.46
C LEU A 13 -12.66 3.31 3.89
N SER A 14 -12.81 2.73 2.70
CA SER A 14 -11.66 2.35 1.89
C SER A 14 -11.17 3.61 1.18
N PHE A 15 -10.15 4.27 1.75
CA PHE A 15 -9.45 5.35 1.06
C PHE A 15 -8.73 4.78 -0.16
N SER A 16 -9.04 5.32 -1.34
CA SER A 16 -8.32 5.07 -2.58
C SER A 16 -6.92 5.70 -2.46
N LEU A 17 -5.88 4.87 -2.49
CA LEU A 17 -4.50 5.32 -2.68
C LEU A 17 -4.37 5.83 -4.12
N ALA A 18 -4.52 7.13 -4.30
CA ALA A 18 -4.15 7.83 -5.53
C ALA A 18 -2.78 8.46 -5.33
N ASP A 19 -1.84 8.18 -6.23
CA ASP A 19 -0.51 8.78 -6.30
C ASP A 19 -0.60 10.31 -6.19
N ALA A 20 -0.28 10.85 -5.02
CA ALA A 20 -0.09 12.27 -4.81
C ALA A 20 1.41 12.52 -4.63
N GLN A 21 2.13 12.70 -5.74
CA GLN A 21 3.41 13.41 -5.73
C GLN A 21 3.14 14.91 -5.47
N SER A 22 2.94 15.29 -4.21
CA SER A 22 3.16 16.66 -3.74
C SER A 22 4.24 16.62 -2.68
N THR A 23 5.41 17.08 -3.05
CA THR A 23 6.66 16.72 -2.38
C THR A 23 7.54 17.98 -2.38
N ALA A 24 8.51 18.13 -1.48
CA ALA A 24 9.01 19.46 -1.12
C ALA A 24 9.74 20.21 -2.26
N GLY A 25 9.04 21.14 -2.93
CA GLY A 25 9.65 22.25 -3.68
C GLY A 25 9.94 22.07 -5.18
N LEU A 26 9.57 20.97 -5.82
CA LEU A 26 9.67 20.57 -7.27
C LEU A 26 8.41 19.78 -7.65
N TYR A 27 8.09 19.71 -8.93
CA TYR A 27 7.01 18.91 -9.52
C TYR A 27 7.55 17.95 -10.58
N ARG A 28 6.74 16.97 -10.97
CA ARG A 28 7.00 16.03 -12.06
C ARG A 28 6.07 16.28 -13.24
N ASN A 29 6.60 16.17 -14.45
CA ASN A 29 5.83 16.12 -15.68
C ASN A 29 5.58 14.66 -16.13
N PRO A 30 4.42 14.38 -16.77
CA PRO A 30 3.29 15.29 -16.97
C PRO A 30 2.61 15.66 -15.64
N ILE A 31 2.16 16.91 -15.53
CA ILE A 31 1.40 17.39 -14.37
C ILE A 31 -0.05 16.85 -14.36
N ILE A 32 -0.57 16.44 -15.53
CA ILE A 32 -1.83 15.69 -15.65
C ILE A 32 -1.66 14.62 -16.73
N TYR A 33 -1.78 13.33 -16.36
CA TYR A 33 -1.76 12.20 -17.30
C TYR A 33 -3.16 11.90 -17.85
N ALA A 34 -3.81 12.89 -18.44
CA ALA A 34 -5.12 12.74 -19.09
C ALA A 34 -5.24 13.70 -20.27
N ASP A 35 -6.12 13.38 -21.21
CA ASP A 35 -6.29 14.09 -22.47
C ASP A 35 -6.94 15.49 -22.31
N TYR A 36 -6.24 16.43 -21.69
CA TYR A 36 -6.56 17.86 -21.66
C TYR A 36 -5.82 18.60 -22.78
N SER A 37 -5.98 18.04 -23.97
CA SER A 37 -5.76 18.62 -25.29
C SER A 37 -5.86 20.14 -25.38
N ASP A 38 -4.90 20.76 -26.08
CA ASP A 38 -4.96 22.18 -26.46
C ASP A 38 -5.11 23.15 -25.28
N PRO A 39 -4.32 23.00 -24.20
CA PRO A 39 -4.52 23.74 -22.97
C PRO A 39 -4.26 25.24 -23.19
N ASP A 40 -5.15 26.08 -22.66
CA ASP A 40 -4.88 27.48 -22.44
C ASP A 40 -5.25 27.87 -21.01
N ALA A 41 -4.49 28.76 -20.40
CA ALA A 41 -4.64 29.13 -19.00
C ALA A 41 -4.52 30.63 -18.78
N VAL A 42 -5.18 31.12 -17.73
CA VAL A 42 -5.11 32.50 -17.29
C VAL A 42 -4.97 32.56 -15.77
N ARG A 43 -4.19 33.54 -15.28
CA ARG A 43 -4.11 33.86 -13.85
C ARG A 43 -5.09 34.98 -13.49
N TYR A 44 -5.77 34.83 -12.35
CA TYR A 44 -6.46 35.92 -11.66
C TYR A 44 -6.08 35.89 -10.18
N GLY A 45 -5.44 36.95 -9.68
CA GLY A 45 -4.90 36.95 -8.32
C GLY A 45 -3.86 35.84 -8.13
N ASN A 46 -4.08 34.96 -7.16
CA ASN A 46 -3.23 33.79 -6.89
C ASN A 46 -3.74 32.50 -7.54
N ASP A 47 -4.85 32.58 -8.28
CA ASP A 47 -5.53 31.43 -8.87
C ASP A 47 -5.25 31.34 -10.37
N TYR A 48 -5.14 30.10 -10.85
CA TYR A 48 -4.99 29.78 -12.26
C TYR A 48 -6.20 28.99 -12.74
N TYR A 49 -6.70 29.35 -13.91
CA TYR A 49 -7.81 28.67 -14.57
C TYR A 49 -7.37 28.19 -15.94
N LEU A 50 -7.59 26.92 -16.23
CA LEU A 50 -7.25 26.28 -17.49
C LEU A 50 -8.51 25.77 -18.18
N THR A 51 -8.55 25.93 -19.50
CA THR A 51 -9.51 25.26 -20.38
C THR A 51 -8.80 24.45 -21.43
N ALA A 52 -9.49 23.45 -21.97
CA ALA A 52 -8.96 22.53 -22.98
C ALA A 52 -10.02 22.27 -24.08
N SER A 53 -9.59 21.72 -25.21
CA SER A 53 -10.52 21.22 -26.24
C SER A 53 -11.41 20.13 -25.67
N SER A 54 -12.65 20.06 -26.17
CA SER A 54 -13.60 18.99 -25.85
C SER A 54 -14.25 18.36 -27.07
N PHE A 55 -13.97 18.88 -28.26
CA PHE A 55 -14.53 18.40 -29.53
C PHE A 55 -16.06 18.28 -29.45
N ASN A 56 -16.61 17.11 -29.79
CA ASN A 56 -18.04 16.82 -29.73
C ASN A 56 -18.52 16.38 -28.35
N CYS A 57 -17.62 16.25 -27.38
CA CYS A 57 -17.93 15.69 -26.07
C CYS A 57 -18.62 16.72 -25.18
N VAL A 58 -19.68 16.30 -24.48
CA VAL A 58 -20.61 17.16 -23.74
C VAL A 58 -20.76 16.70 -22.29
N PRO A 59 -20.60 17.56 -21.28
CA PRO A 59 -20.35 18.99 -21.38
C PRO A 59 -18.95 19.29 -21.95
N GLY A 60 -18.84 20.43 -22.64
CA GLY A 60 -17.65 20.87 -23.35
C GLY A 60 -16.96 22.06 -22.68
N LEU A 61 -15.73 22.36 -23.11
CA LEU A 61 -14.84 23.35 -22.48
C LEU A 61 -14.66 23.10 -20.96
N PRO A 62 -13.93 22.04 -20.56
CA PRO A 62 -13.64 21.78 -19.15
C PRO A 62 -12.89 22.94 -18.53
N ILE A 63 -13.24 23.29 -17.29
CA ILE A 63 -12.60 24.36 -16.50
C ILE A 63 -11.87 23.72 -15.33
N LEU A 64 -10.54 23.84 -15.35
CA LEU A 64 -9.68 23.36 -14.28
C LEU A 64 -9.15 24.56 -13.48
N HIS A 65 -8.96 24.35 -12.18
CA HIS A 65 -8.43 25.35 -11.24
C HIS A 65 -7.19 24.82 -10.54
N SER A 66 -6.23 25.71 -10.29
CA SER A 66 -5.00 25.45 -9.56
C SER A 66 -4.55 26.69 -8.80
N THR A 67 -3.80 26.51 -7.72
CA THR A 67 -3.10 27.58 -6.98
C THR A 67 -1.59 27.57 -7.18
N ASP A 68 -1.05 26.54 -7.84
CA ASP A 68 0.40 26.31 -7.97
C ASP A 68 0.84 25.85 -9.38
N LEU A 69 -0.08 25.83 -10.35
CA LEU A 69 0.10 25.35 -11.74
C LEU A 69 0.35 23.85 -11.88
N VAL A 70 0.46 23.11 -10.79
CA VAL A 70 0.85 21.69 -10.78
C VAL A 70 -0.34 20.82 -10.42
N HIS A 71 -1.03 21.15 -9.34
CA HIS A 71 -2.22 20.43 -8.90
C HIS A 71 -3.47 21.09 -9.48
N TRP A 72 -4.24 20.32 -10.24
CA TRP A 72 -5.42 20.82 -10.95
C TRP A 72 -6.68 20.04 -10.58
N THR A 73 -7.74 20.77 -10.27
CA THR A 73 -9.07 20.22 -10.02
C THR A 73 -10.02 20.64 -11.14
N LEU A 74 -10.79 19.70 -11.70
CA LEU A 74 -11.89 20.03 -12.61
C LEU A 74 -13.04 20.62 -11.81
N ILE A 75 -13.35 21.91 -12.03
CA ILE A 75 -14.35 22.67 -11.26
C ILE A 75 -15.65 22.93 -12.03
N GLY A 76 -15.68 22.64 -13.33
CA GLY A 76 -16.88 22.80 -14.15
C GLY A 76 -16.60 22.66 -15.63
N HIS A 77 -17.59 23.02 -16.44
CA HIS A 77 -17.52 23.06 -17.90
C HIS A 77 -18.27 24.30 -18.39
N ALA A 78 -17.72 25.02 -19.36
CA ALA A 78 -18.35 26.25 -19.87
C ALA A 78 -19.52 25.98 -20.81
N LEU A 79 -19.59 24.80 -21.44
CA LEU A 79 -20.66 24.41 -22.36
C LEU A 79 -21.43 23.20 -21.83
N PRO A 80 -22.57 23.40 -21.14
CA PRO A 80 -23.45 22.30 -20.78
C PRO A 80 -23.99 21.54 -22.01
N ARG A 81 -24.09 22.24 -23.15
CA ARG A 81 -24.53 21.72 -24.46
C ARG A 81 -23.76 22.44 -25.57
N LEU A 82 -23.54 21.75 -26.69
CA LEU A 82 -22.97 22.34 -27.91
C LEU A 82 -24.06 22.92 -28.81
N VAL A 83 -23.73 23.98 -29.54
CA VAL A 83 -24.64 24.67 -30.47
C VAL A 83 -24.08 24.64 -31.89
N PRO A 84 -24.93 24.56 -32.94
CA PRO A 84 -26.39 24.37 -32.91
C PRO A 84 -26.82 22.99 -32.36
N GLU A 85 -27.91 22.95 -31.60
CA GLU A 85 -28.30 21.74 -30.86
C GLU A 85 -28.66 20.56 -31.78
N ASP A 86 -29.30 20.82 -32.91
CA ASP A 86 -29.70 19.81 -33.91
C ASP A 86 -28.49 19.12 -34.54
N ARG A 87 -27.42 19.89 -34.80
CA ARG A 87 -26.15 19.37 -35.33
C ARG A 87 -25.48 18.43 -34.33
N TYR A 88 -25.47 18.80 -33.05
CA TYR A 88 -24.79 18.08 -31.96
C TYR A 88 -25.71 17.10 -31.21
N ALA A 89 -26.92 16.85 -31.70
CA ALA A 89 -27.80 15.77 -31.20
C ALA A 89 -27.29 14.36 -31.59
N ARG A 90 -26.24 14.27 -32.42
CA ARG A 90 -25.57 13.04 -32.85
C ARG A 90 -24.05 13.16 -32.67
N PRO A 91 -23.30 12.06 -32.51
CA PRO A 91 -21.85 12.11 -32.43
C PRO A 91 -21.23 12.69 -33.70
N LEU A 92 -20.27 13.59 -33.53
CA LEU A 92 -19.49 14.20 -34.61
C LEU A 92 -18.00 14.14 -34.23
N HIS A 93 -17.47 12.93 -34.13
CA HIS A 93 -16.11 12.63 -33.69
C HIS A 93 -15.05 13.56 -34.31
N GLY A 94 -14.36 14.31 -33.47
CA GLY A 94 -13.30 15.25 -33.87
C GLY A 94 -13.78 16.60 -34.42
N ASN A 95 -15.07 16.92 -34.36
CA ASN A 95 -15.63 18.23 -34.68
C ASN A 95 -16.05 18.96 -33.39
N GLY A 96 -16.68 20.13 -33.50
CA GLY A 96 -17.10 20.92 -32.33
C GLY A 96 -15.97 21.75 -31.77
N VAL A 97 -15.77 21.68 -30.46
CA VAL A 97 -14.89 22.57 -29.70
C VAL A 97 -13.43 22.20 -29.90
N TRP A 98 -12.78 22.89 -30.84
CA TRP A 98 -11.33 22.83 -31.03
C TRP A 98 -10.61 23.84 -30.10
N ALA A 99 -9.28 23.96 -30.26
CA ALA A 99 -8.38 24.76 -29.46
C ALA A 99 -8.95 26.08 -28.90
N PRO A 100 -9.27 26.15 -27.60
CA PRO A 100 -9.80 27.35 -26.99
C PRO A 100 -8.69 28.31 -26.53
N ALA A 101 -9.05 29.58 -26.28
CA ALA A 101 -8.25 30.51 -25.51
C ALA A 101 -9.07 31.16 -24.39
N ILE A 102 -8.51 31.19 -23.18
CA ILE A 102 -9.13 31.80 -22.00
C ILE A 102 -8.42 33.10 -21.62
N ARG A 103 -9.17 34.19 -21.40
CA ARG A 103 -8.62 35.48 -20.96
C ARG A 103 -9.47 36.08 -19.85
N TYR A 104 -8.82 36.84 -18.97
CA TYR A 104 -9.47 37.65 -17.96
C TYR A 104 -9.33 39.12 -18.34
N HIS A 105 -10.45 39.83 -18.43
CA HIS A 105 -10.48 41.26 -18.75
C HIS A 105 -11.69 41.91 -18.10
N ASP A 106 -11.50 43.07 -17.46
CA ASP A 106 -12.56 43.91 -16.87
C ASP A 106 -13.58 43.13 -16.00
N GLY A 107 -13.10 42.26 -15.11
CA GLY A 107 -13.97 41.49 -14.22
C GLY A 107 -14.61 40.24 -14.83
N TRP A 108 -14.28 39.90 -16.07
CA TRP A 108 -14.85 38.75 -16.79
C TRP A 108 -13.77 37.79 -17.26
N PHE A 109 -14.08 36.49 -17.18
CA PHE A 109 -13.40 35.44 -17.89
C PHE A 109 -14.09 35.23 -19.24
N TYR A 110 -13.33 35.20 -20.32
CA TYR A 110 -13.77 34.94 -21.69
C TYR A 110 -13.10 33.68 -22.19
N ILE A 111 -13.85 32.81 -22.85
CA ILE A 111 -13.29 31.72 -23.65
C ILE A 111 -13.70 31.91 -25.09
N TYR A 112 -12.71 32.01 -25.98
CA TYR A 112 -12.93 31.94 -27.42
C TYR A 112 -12.56 30.54 -27.89
N TYR A 113 -13.40 29.93 -28.71
CA TYR A 113 -13.15 28.61 -29.24
C TYR A 113 -13.67 28.52 -30.69
N PRO A 114 -13.05 27.73 -31.56
CA PRO A 114 -13.53 27.52 -32.90
C PRO A 114 -14.42 26.27 -32.96
N ASP A 115 -15.40 26.32 -33.83
CA ASP A 115 -15.91 25.16 -34.55
C ASP A 115 -15.40 25.28 -36.00
N PRO A 116 -14.49 24.40 -36.47
CA PRO A 116 -13.88 24.54 -37.79
C PRO A 116 -14.88 24.55 -38.94
N ASP A 117 -16.11 24.07 -38.74
CA ASP A 117 -17.15 24.10 -39.77
C ASP A 117 -17.99 25.37 -39.72
N LEU A 118 -18.10 26.04 -38.56
CA LEU A 118 -19.06 27.13 -38.34
C LEU A 118 -18.41 28.50 -38.10
N GLY A 119 -17.23 28.55 -37.49
CA GLY A 119 -16.50 29.78 -37.17
C GLY A 119 -16.02 29.85 -35.72
N ILE A 120 -15.70 31.06 -35.26
CA ILE A 120 -15.19 31.32 -33.91
C ILE A 120 -16.33 31.80 -33.01
N PHE A 121 -16.44 31.17 -31.84
CA PHE A 121 -17.42 31.45 -30.81
C PHE A 121 -16.76 32.01 -29.54
N MET A 122 -17.57 32.67 -28.70
CA MET A 122 -17.16 33.18 -27.40
C MET A 122 -18.22 32.90 -26.34
N VAL A 123 -17.76 32.54 -25.14
CA VAL A 123 -18.55 32.51 -23.89
C VAL A 123 -17.83 33.28 -22.79
N LYS A 124 -18.57 33.80 -21.81
CA LYS A 124 -17.99 34.51 -20.67
C LYS A 124 -18.69 34.28 -19.35
N THR A 125 -17.98 34.49 -18.25
CA THR A 125 -18.53 34.46 -16.88
C THR A 125 -17.74 35.38 -15.94
N ARG A 126 -18.35 35.73 -14.80
CA ARG A 126 -17.65 36.35 -13.65
C ARG A 126 -17.18 35.31 -12.63
N ASN A 127 -17.73 34.10 -12.67
CA ASN A 127 -17.38 33.00 -11.77
C ASN A 127 -17.08 31.74 -12.59
N PRO A 128 -15.80 31.34 -12.75
CA PRO A 128 -15.40 30.17 -13.55
C PRO A 128 -16.04 28.83 -13.15
N SER A 129 -16.42 28.65 -11.87
CA SER A 129 -17.13 27.46 -11.38
C SER A 129 -18.65 27.54 -11.56
N GLY A 130 -19.16 28.72 -11.94
CA GLY A 130 -20.58 29.01 -12.12
C GLY A 130 -21.05 28.82 -13.55
N ALA A 131 -22.20 29.43 -13.86
CA ALA A 131 -22.75 29.44 -15.20
C ALA A 131 -21.95 30.37 -16.14
N TRP A 132 -21.83 29.95 -17.39
CA TRP A 132 -21.26 30.72 -18.49
C TRP A 132 -22.38 31.23 -19.40
N SER A 133 -22.13 32.32 -20.12
CA SER A 133 -23.08 32.86 -21.09
C SER A 133 -23.36 31.86 -22.22
N ALA A 134 -24.49 32.02 -22.91
CA ALA A 134 -24.72 31.32 -24.17
C ALA A 134 -23.60 31.65 -25.19
N PRO A 135 -23.21 30.70 -26.07
CA PRO A 135 -22.19 30.95 -27.09
C PRO A 135 -22.62 32.03 -28.09
N VAL A 136 -21.71 32.96 -28.37
CA VAL A 136 -21.87 33.99 -29.39
C VAL A 136 -20.93 33.69 -30.55
N CYS A 137 -21.44 33.60 -31.78
CA CYS A 137 -20.60 33.48 -32.97
C CYS A 137 -19.96 34.84 -33.30
N VAL A 138 -18.66 34.97 -32.97
CA VAL A 138 -17.89 36.22 -33.11
C VAL A 138 -17.46 36.45 -34.56
N LEU A 139 -16.98 35.39 -35.21
CA LEU A 139 -16.47 35.44 -36.59
C LEU A 139 -16.89 34.16 -37.33
N PRO A 140 -17.98 34.21 -38.13
CA PRO A 140 -18.47 33.04 -38.84
C PRO A 140 -17.57 32.61 -40.00
N GLY A 141 -17.60 31.32 -40.28
CA GLY A 141 -17.14 30.72 -41.53
C GLY A 141 -16.04 29.68 -41.36
N LYS A 142 -15.93 28.84 -42.39
CA LYS A 142 -15.21 27.56 -42.37
C LYS A 142 -13.69 27.70 -42.30
N GLY A 143 -13.07 26.81 -41.53
CA GLY A 143 -11.63 26.55 -41.47
C GLY A 143 -10.82 27.51 -40.59
N ARG A 144 -11.47 28.47 -39.92
CA ARG A 144 -10.82 29.33 -38.92
C ARG A 144 -10.69 28.56 -37.61
N ILE A 145 -9.48 28.48 -37.08
CA ILE A 145 -9.16 27.72 -35.87
C ILE A 145 -8.27 28.50 -34.91
N ASP A 146 -8.14 27.97 -33.71
CA ASP A 146 -7.23 28.38 -32.65
C ASP A 146 -7.27 29.90 -32.33
N PRO A 147 -8.46 30.47 -32.06
CA PRO A 147 -8.62 31.88 -31.77
C PRO A 147 -7.97 32.27 -30.45
N CYS A 148 -7.38 33.47 -30.39
CA CYS A 148 -6.93 34.07 -29.15
C CYS A 148 -7.11 35.60 -29.14
N PRO A 149 -7.90 36.16 -28.21
CA PRO A 149 -8.12 37.59 -28.13
C PRO A 149 -7.01 38.31 -27.36
N LEU A 150 -6.81 39.59 -27.68
CA LEU A 150 -6.01 40.55 -26.92
C LEU A 150 -6.78 41.86 -26.80
N TRP A 151 -7.04 42.29 -25.57
CA TRP A 151 -7.46 43.66 -25.28
C TRP A 151 -6.19 44.51 -25.12
N ASP A 152 -6.03 45.49 -26.00
CA ASP A 152 -4.81 46.29 -26.08
C ASP A 152 -4.92 47.60 -25.27
N ASP A 153 -3.77 48.17 -24.94
CA ASP A 153 -3.67 49.42 -24.18
C ASP A 153 -4.24 50.63 -24.95
N ASP A 154 -4.42 50.52 -26.27
CA ASP A 154 -5.04 51.55 -27.12
C ASP A 154 -6.59 51.48 -27.11
N GLY A 155 -7.17 50.55 -26.35
CA GLY A 155 -8.61 50.33 -26.24
C GLY A 155 -9.22 49.48 -27.36
N ARG A 156 -8.41 49.02 -28.33
CA ARG A 156 -8.86 48.08 -29.35
C ARG A 156 -8.74 46.64 -28.88
N VAL A 157 -9.50 45.78 -29.54
CA VAL A 157 -9.51 44.35 -29.27
C VAL A 157 -9.12 43.63 -30.56
N TYR A 158 -8.14 42.75 -30.46
CA TYR A 158 -7.63 41.97 -31.59
C TYR A 158 -7.89 40.49 -31.38
N LEU A 159 -8.07 39.74 -32.46
CA LEU A 159 -8.24 38.30 -32.45
C LEU A 159 -7.25 37.68 -33.44
N VAL A 160 -6.26 36.94 -32.93
CA VAL A 160 -5.43 36.09 -33.78
C VAL A 160 -6.10 34.74 -33.99
N PHE A 161 -5.96 34.15 -35.17
CA PHE A 161 -6.42 32.81 -35.49
C PHE A 161 -5.58 32.17 -36.60
N ALA A 162 -5.61 30.85 -36.67
CA ALA A 162 -4.96 30.03 -37.69
C ALA A 162 -6.00 29.39 -38.64
N TRP A 163 -5.51 28.58 -39.59
CA TRP A 163 -6.34 27.96 -40.63
C TRP A 163 -6.15 26.45 -40.72
N ALA A 164 -7.25 25.71 -40.74
CA ALA A 164 -7.26 24.26 -40.90
C ALA A 164 -7.28 23.86 -42.38
N ALA A 165 -6.21 23.23 -42.87
CA ALA A 165 -6.13 22.75 -44.27
C ALA A 165 -7.28 21.82 -44.63
N SER A 166 -7.69 20.97 -43.69
CA SER A 166 -8.81 20.03 -43.86
C SER A 166 -10.16 20.70 -44.15
N ARG A 167 -10.32 22.00 -43.88
CA ARG A 167 -11.58 22.74 -44.05
C ARG A 167 -11.44 23.91 -45.03
N ALA A 168 -10.34 24.66 -44.94
CA ALA A 168 -10.07 25.84 -45.76
C ALA A 168 -9.25 25.54 -47.03
N GLY A 169 -8.62 24.37 -47.13
CA GLY A 169 -7.72 24.01 -48.24
C GLY A 169 -6.28 24.53 -48.09
N PHE A 170 -5.98 25.29 -47.03
CA PHE A 170 -4.65 25.79 -46.69
C PHE A 170 -4.45 25.84 -45.17
N ASN A 171 -3.19 25.81 -44.71
CA ASN A 171 -2.79 25.98 -43.31
C ASN A 171 -1.51 26.84 -43.23
N SER A 172 -0.78 26.76 -42.11
CA SER A 172 0.56 27.37 -41.96
C SER A 172 0.59 28.90 -42.07
N VAL A 173 -0.54 29.58 -41.84
CA VAL A 173 -0.64 31.04 -41.85
C VAL A 173 -1.42 31.54 -40.64
N LEU A 174 -1.02 32.70 -40.12
CA LEU A 174 -1.68 33.36 -38.99
C LEU A 174 -2.32 34.67 -39.44
N THR A 175 -3.54 34.93 -38.95
CA THR A 175 -4.37 36.07 -39.32
C THR A 175 -4.81 36.83 -38.07
N ILE A 176 -4.88 38.16 -38.13
CA ILE A 176 -5.40 39.00 -37.05
C ILE A 176 -6.60 39.80 -37.55
N ALA A 177 -7.73 39.68 -36.85
CA ALA A 177 -8.92 40.50 -37.04
C ALA A 177 -9.10 41.51 -35.89
N THR A 178 -9.82 42.60 -36.15
CA THR A 178 -10.24 43.55 -35.12
C THR A 178 -11.63 43.17 -34.60
N LEU A 179 -11.85 43.26 -33.29
CA LEU A 179 -13.16 43.05 -32.66
C LEU A 179 -13.77 44.36 -32.16
N GLY A 180 -15.09 44.34 -31.93
CA GLY A 180 -15.75 45.36 -31.13
C GLY A 180 -15.19 45.41 -29.70
N SER A 181 -15.36 46.54 -29.00
CA SER A 181 -14.82 46.74 -27.65
C SER A 181 -15.35 45.72 -26.62
N ASP A 182 -16.55 45.16 -26.85
CA ASP A 182 -17.12 44.09 -26.02
C ASP A 182 -16.59 42.68 -26.36
N GLY A 183 -15.80 42.55 -27.43
CA GLY A 183 -15.27 41.30 -27.97
C GLY A 183 -16.30 40.41 -28.65
N ALA A 184 -17.57 40.81 -28.74
CA ALA A 184 -18.66 39.90 -29.14
C ALA A 184 -18.81 39.73 -30.67
N ARG A 185 -18.13 40.55 -31.47
CA ARG A 185 -18.18 40.49 -32.94
C ARG A 185 -16.88 40.97 -33.58
N ALA A 186 -16.51 40.35 -34.69
CA ALA A 186 -15.46 40.86 -35.56
C ALA A 186 -15.92 42.10 -36.36
N LEU A 187 -15.01 43.05 -36.57
CA LEU A 187 -15.22 44.26 -37.38
C LEU A 187 -14.64 44.13 -38.79
N ASP A 188 -13.76 43.14 -39.00
CA ASP A 188 -13.15 42.81 -40.28
C ASP A 188 -12.97 41.28 -40.39
N THR A 189 -12.53 40.80 -41.55
CA THR A 189 -12.34 39.36 -41.83
C THR A 189 -10.95 38.84 -41.46
N GLY A 190 -10.07 39.72 -40.95
CA GLY A 190 -8.69 39.43 -40.63
C GLY A 190 -7.69 39.74 -41.74
N ARG A 191 -6.47 40.10 -41.31
CA ARG A 191 -5.29 40.35 -42.15
C ARG A 191 -4.23 39.28 -41.87
N LEU A 192 -3.64 38.70 -42.93
CA LEU A 192 -2.50 37.79 -42.79
C LEU A 192 -1.31 38.54 -42.19
N VAL A 193 -0.72 38.00 -41.13
CA VAL A 193 0.41 38.60 -40.40
C VAL A 193 1.67 37.72 -40.39
N TYR A 194 1.53 36.43 -40.70
CA TYR A 194 2.65 35.50 -40.79
C TYR A 194 2.34 34.35 -41.75
N ASP A 195 3.30 34.01 -42.61
CA ASP A 195 3.25 32.85 -43.52
C ASP A 195 4.42 31.91 -43.19
N GLY A 196 4.08 30.69 -42.77
CA GLY A 196 5.01 29.67 -42.30
C GLY A 196 5.35 28.57 -43.31
N HIS A 197 4.73 28.52 -44.50
CA HIS A 197 4.80 27.33 -45.39
C HIS A 197 6.21 26.78 -45.66
N GLY A 198 7.22 27.64 -45.77
CA GLY A 198 8.60 27.23 -46.07
C GLY A 198 9.54 27.14 -44.86
N VAL A 199 9.14 27.61 -43.68
CA VAL A 199 10.04 27.77 -42.51
C VAL A 199 9.46 27.12 -41.26
N ASN A 200 8.17 27.32 -41.02
CA ASN A 200 7.41 26.80 -39.89
C ASN A 200 6.11 26.16 -40.42
N PRO A 201 6.20 25.01 -41.10
CA PRO A 201 5.03 24.34 -41.65
C PRO A 201 4.09 23.92 -40.53
N THR A 202 2.78 23.94 -40.79
CA THR A 202 1.74 23.65 -39.79
C THR A 202 1.84 24.58 -38.58
N ILE A 203 2.20 25.85 -38.78
CA ILE A 203 2.10 26.84 -37.71
C ILE A 203 0.63 27.08 -37.37
N GLU A 204 0.26 26.81 -36.12
CA GLU A 204 -1.11 26.87 -35.60
C GLU A 204 -1.10 27.19 -34.10
N GLY A 205 -2.23 27.05 -33.41
CA GLY A 205 -2.34 27.27 -31.97
C GLY A 205 -1.95 28.67 -31.46
N PRO A 206 -2.14 29.79 -32.20
CA PRO A 206 -1.59 31.08 -31.81
C PRO A 206 -2.21 31.61 -30.51
N LYS A 207 -1.35 31.95 -29.54
CA LYS A 207 -1.70 32.71 -28.34
C LYS A 207 -1.07 34.10 -28.39
N LEU A 208 -1.91 35.13 -28.36
CA LEU A 208 -1.52 36.52 -28.47
C LEU A 208 -1.30 37.14 -27.08
N TYR A 209 -0.17 37.83 -26.92
CA TYR A 209 0.22 38.54 -25.70
C TYR A 209 0.90 39.86 -26.04
N LYS A 210 1.01 40.74 -25.04
CA LYS A 210 1.80 41.98 -25.13
C LYS A 210 2.72 42.12 -23.92
N ARG A 211 4.00 42.44 -24.16
CA ARG A 211 5.01 42.66 -23.12
C ARG A 211 6.10 43.60 -23.63
N ASN A 212 6.56 44.55 -22.81
CA ASN A 212 7.67 45.46 -23.13
C ASN A 212 7.56 46.18 -24.50
N GLY A 213 6.34 46.56 -24.88
CA GLY A 213 6.06 47.23 -26.17
C GLY A 213 6.20 46.32 -27.41
N TYR A 214 6.20 45.00 -27.21
CA TYR A 214 6.11 43.99 -28.26
C TYR A 214 4.80 43.21 -28.16
N TYR A 215 4.21 42.91 -29.31
CA TYR A 215 3.21 41.87 -29.48
C TYR A 215 3.92 40.54 -29.69
N TYR A 216 3.48 39.51 -28.97
CA TYR A 216 3.98 38.16 -29.09
C TYR A 216 2.88 37.22 -29.54
N ILE A 217 3.19 36.35 -30.50
CA ILE A 217 2.33 35.23 -30.88
C ILE A 217 3.09 33.94 -30.59
N PHE A 218 2.64 33.19 -29.60
CA PHE A 218 3.14 31.85 -29.30
C PHE A 218 2.35 30.88 -30.18
N ALA A 219 3.02 30.23 -31.12
CA ALA A 219 2.38 29.34 -32.08
C ALA A 219 3.32 28.16 -32.37
N PRO A 220 3.01 26.93 -31.98
CA PRO A 220 3.82 25.76 -32.37
C PRO A 220 3.81 25.56 -33.89
N ALA A 221 4.81 24.84 -34.40
CA ALA A 221 4.91 24.43 -35.80
C ALA A 221 5.49 23.01 -35.91
N GLY A 222 5.38 22.37 -37.07
CA GLY A 222 5.88 21.01 -37.33
C GLY A 222 4.91 19.89 -36.92
N GLY A 223 3.69 20.25 -36.50
CA GLY A 223 2.60 19.34 -36.15
C GLY A 223 2.71 18.73 -34.74
N VAL A 224 1.59 18.17 -34.28
CA VAL A 224 1.37 17.69 -32.90
C VAL A 224 2.45 16.70 -32.39
N LYS A 225 2.88 15.74 -33.22
CA LYS A 225 3.82 14.67 -32.78
C LYS A 225 5.30 15.02 -32.87
N THR A 226 5.66 15.87 -33.84
CA THR A 226 7.05 16.08 -34.27
C THR A 226 7.49 17.54 -34.17
N GLY A 227 6.57 18.41 -33.74
CA GLY A 227 6.74 19.85 -33.78
C GLY A 227 7.64 20.45 -32.71
N TRP A 228 7.67 21.77 -32.70
CA TRP A 228 8.41 22.62 -31.77
C TRP A 228 7.61 23.89 -31.48
N GLN A 229 7.96 24.58 -30.39
CA GLN A 229 7.33 25.85 -30.03
C GLN A 229 8.04 27.00 -30.75
N VAL A 230 7.29 27.73 -31.59
CA VAL A 230 7.73 29.01 -32.17
C VAL A 230 7.12 30.16 -31.39
N VAL A 231 7.87 31.24 -31.22
CA VAL A 231 7.34 32.54 -30.80
C VAL A 231 7.64 33.56 -31.88
N LEU A 232 6.64 34.34 -32.20
CA LEU A 232 6.72 35.49 -33.08
C LEU A 232 6.70 36.76 -32.23
N ARG A 233 7.50 37.79 -32.56
CA ARG A 233 7.31 39.13 -31.96
C ARG A 233 7.40 40.27 -32.96
N SER A 234 6.65 41.34 -32.71
CA SER A 234 6.72 42.62 -33.45
C SER A 234 6.35 43.80 -32.57
N ARG A 235 6.79 45.02 -32.93
CA ARG A 235 6.29 46.26 -32.29
C ARG A 235 4.97 46.75 -32.88
N SER A 236 4.54 46.15 -33.99
CA SER A 236 3.28 46.43 -34.67
C SER A 236 2.40 45.18 -34.62
N ILE A 237 1.12 45.32 -34.25
CA ILE A 237 0.18 44.19 -34.22
C ILE A 237 0.07 43.49 -35.58
N TYR A 238 0.26 44.22 -36.69
CA TYR A 238 0.23 43.68 -38.05
C TYR A 238 1.61 43.30 -38.61
N GLY A 239 2.65 43.31 -37.78
CA GLY A 239 4.00 42.91 -38.17
C GLY A 239 4.79 44.01 -38.92
N PRO A 240 5.90 43.61 -39.59
CA PRO A 240 6.35 42.23 -39.75
C PRO A 240 6.79 41.60 -38.43
N TYR A 241 6.54 40.30 -38.27
CA TYR A 241 6.93 39.53 -37.09
C TYR A 241 8.27 38.83 -37.33
N ALA A 242 9.19 38.98 -36.38
CA ALA A 242 10.36 38.10 -36.28
C ALA A 242 9.94 36.77 -35.64
N ALA A 243 10.52 35.65 -36.06
CA ALA A 243 10.19 34.31 -35.58
C ALA A 243 11.41 33.63 -34.93
N LYS A 244 11.19 32.88 -33.84
CA LYS A 244 12.23 32.10 -33.17
C LYS A 244 11.66 30.79 -32.63
N ILE A 245 12.40 29.68 -32.80
CA ILE A 245 12.12 28.42 -32.10
C ILE A 245 12.64 28.55 -30.67
N VAL A 246 11.76 28.43 -29.68
CA VAL A 246 12.08 28.70 -28.27
C VAL A 246 12.08 27.45 -27.39
N MET A 247 11.50 26.36 -27.88
CA MET A 247 11.58 25.02 -27.30
C MET A 247 11.39 23.95 -28.37
N ASP A 248 12.15 22.87 -28.29
CA ASP A 248 11.95 21.64 -29.06
C ASP A 248 12.13 20.41 -28.18
N GLN A 249 11.92 19.21 -28.71
CA GLN A 249 12.05 17.97 -27.94
C GLN A 249 13.45 17.80 -27.29
N GLY A 250 14.50 18.32 -27.94
CA GLY A 250 15.88 18.17 -27.48
C GLY A 250 16.27 16.70 -27.27
N ARG A 251 16.83 16.41 -26.10
CA ARG A 251 17.26 15.05 -25.68
C ARG A 251 16.19 14.29 -24.88
N THR A 252 14.98 14.84 -24.83
CA THR A 252 13.93 14.37 -23.91
C THR A 252 12.99 13.38 -24.61
N GLY A 253 12.25 12.61 -23.82
CA GLY A 253 11.14 11.77 -24.30
C GLY A 253 9.82 12.53 -24.54
N VAL A 254 9.82 13.87 -24.44
CA VAL A 254 8.62 14.70 -24.62
C VAL A 254 8.55 15.14 -26.08
N ASN A 255 7.85 14.34 -26.89
CA ASN A 255 7.69 14.57 -28.32
C ASN A 255 6.76 15.76 -28.60
N GLY A 256 7.09 16.49 -29.66
CA GLY A 256 6.27 17.58 -30.20
C GLY A 256 5.69 18.53 -29.15
N PRO A 257 6.49 19.25 -28.33
CA PRO A 257 5.95 20.29 -27.45
C PRO A 257 5.06 21.25 -28.24
N HIS A 258 3.77 21.21 -27.98
CA HIS A 258 2.78 21.84 -28.85
C HIS A 258 1.69 22.51 -28.01
N GLN A 259 1.28 23.69 -28.49
CA GLN A 259 0.15 24.50 -28.06
C GLN A 259 -0.06 24.65 -26.55
N GLY A 260 -0.02 25.89 -26.09
CA GLY A 260 0.15 26.13 -24.67
C GLY A 260 -0.13 27.54 -24.20
N ALA A 261 0.00 27.73 -22.89
CA ALA A 261 -0.24 29.01 -22.23
C ALA A 261 1.04 29.53 -21.58
N TRP A 262 1.38 30.78 -21.86
CA TRP A 262 2.31 31.51 -21.02
C TRP A 262 1.54 32.12 -19.86
N VAL A 263 1.98 31.79 -18.64
CA VAL A 263 1.43 32.30 -17.39
C VAL A 263 2.55 32.80 -16.49
N GLU A 264 2.25 33.79 -15.67
CA GLU A 264 3.18 34.29 -14.66
C GLU A 264 2.66 33.99 -13.26
N THR A 265 3.56 33.65 -12.36
CA THR A 265 3.27 33.57 -10.92
C THR A 265 2.97 34.96 -10.34
N PRO A 266 2.35 35.06 -9.14
CA PRO A 266 2.25 36.33 -8.43
C PRO A 266 3.60 37.03 -8.21
N ALA A 267 4.70 36.27 -8.14
CA ALA A 267 6.06 36.78 -8.04
C ALA A 267 6.69 37.22 -9.38
N GLY A 268 5.97 37.09 -10.50
CA GLY A 268 6.45 37.48 -11.84
C GLY A 268 7.31 36.43 -12.56
N ALA A 269 7.52 35.25 -11.97
CA ALA A 269 8.19 34.15 -12.67
C ALA A 269 7.30 33.61 -13.80
N SER A 270 7.86 33.48 -15.01
CA SER A 270 7.15 32.99 -16.20
C SER A 270 7.20 31.45 -16.31
N TRP A 271 6.09 30.87 -16.74
CA TRP A 271 5.92 29.44 -16.96
C TRP A 271 5.14 29.18 -18.24
N PHE A 272 5.31 27.99 -18.81
CA PHE A 272 4.63 27.58 -20.02
C PHE A 272 3.96 26.22 -19.87
N LEU A 273 2.65 26.17 -19.99
CA LEU A 273 1.87 24.94 -20.08
C LEU A 273 1.82 24.49 -21.53
N HIS A 274 1.94 23.19 -21.81
CA HIS A 274 1.79 22.61 -23.14
C HIS A 274 1.39 21.13 -23.04
N PHE A 275 1.10 20.45 -24.15
CA PHE A 275 0.81 19.02 -24.12
C PHE A 275 1.88 18.15 -24.81
N GLN A 276 1.85 16.85 -24.48
CA GLN A 276 2.54 15.78 -25.18
C GLN A 276 1.55 14.79 -25.79
N ASP A 277 1.73 14.38 -27.06
CA ASP A 277 0.94 13.29 -27.66
C ASP A 277 1.40 11.91 -27.22
N LYS A 278 0.48 11.12 -26.65
CA LYS A 278 0.70 9.75 -26.15
C LYS A 278 -0.24 8.73 -26.79
N GLY A 279 -0.67 8.96 -28.03
CA GLY A 279 -1.48 8.00 -28.77
C GLY A 279 -2.80 7.68 -28.04
N PRO A 280 -3.07 6.43 -27.61
CA PRO A 280 -4.32 6.06 -26.95
C PRO A 280 -4.59 6.83 -25.65
N TYR A 281 -3.57 7.35 -24.96
CA TYR A 281 -3.78 8.17 -23.76
C TYR A 281 -4.14 9.63 -24.07
N GLY A 282 -4.15 10.00 -25.36
CA GLY A 282 -4.42 11.35 -25.83
C GLY A 282 -3.26 12.31 -25.57
N ARG A 283 -3.59 13.59 -25.35
CA ARG A 283 -2.64 14.69 -25.22
C ARG A 283 -2.52 15.12 -23.76
N ILE A 284 -1.48 14.63 -23.09
CA ILE A 284 -1.23 14.80 -21.64
C ILE A 284 -0.55 16.14 -21.33
N LEU A 285 -0.78 16.71 -20.14
CA LEU A 285 -0.40 18.09 -19.81
C LEU A 285 1.00 18.18 -19.16
N HIS A 286 1.80 19.12 -19.64
CA HIS A 286 3.14 19.42 -19.13
C HIS A 286 3.27 20.90 -18.73
N LEU A 287 4.09 21.18 -17.72
CA LEU A 287 4.47 22.51 -17.27
C LEU A 287 5.98 22.70 -17.46
N GLN A 288 6.40 23.82 -18.02
CA GLN A 288 7.80 24.12 -18.31
C GLN A 288 8.21 25.44 -17.66
N PRO A 289 9.41 25.53 -17.07
CA PRO A 289 9.96 26.82 -16.69
C PRO A 289 10.19 27.68 -17.92
N MET A 290 10.07 29.00 -17.76
CA MET A 290 10.28 29.93 -18.85
C MET A 290 11.02 31.17 -18.35
N ARG A 291 12.06 31.55 -19.08
CA ARG A 291 12.83 32.77 -18.79
C ARG A 291 12.93 33.66 -20.02
N TRP A 292 13.10 34.95 -19.80
CA TRP A 292 13.28 35.94 -20.85
C TRP A 292 14.75 36.29 -21.01
N VAL A 293 15.27 36.22 -22.24
CA VAL A 293 16.63 36.63 -22.64
C VAL A 293 16.49 37.51 -23.87
N ASP A 294 16.94 38.76 -23.80
CA ASP A 294 16.82 39.75 -24.88
C ASP A 294 15.38 39.88 -25.42
N ASP A 295 14.42 39.91 -24.50
CA ASP A 295 12.96 39.93 -24.76
C ASP A 295 12.45 38.74 -25.59
N TRP A 296 13.22 37.65 -25.68
CA TRP A 296 12.79 36.35 -26.22
C TRP A 296 12.59 35.35 -25.09
N PRO A 297 11.54 34.53 -25.12
CA PRO A 297 11.41 33.47 -24.15
C PRO A 297 12.31 32.30 -24.51
N VAL A 298 12.81 31.63 -23.47
CA VAL A 298 13.47 30.33 -23.54
C VAL A 298 12.65 29.43 -22.62
N ILE A 299 12.01 28.41 -23.19
CA ILE A 299 11.08 27.53 -22.48
C ILE A 299 11.75 26.18 -22.26
N GLY A 300 11.66 25.64 -21.04
CA GLY A 300 12.42 24.46 -20.61
C GLY A 300 13.85 24.83 -20.18
N VAL A 301 14.72 23.82 -20.12
CA VAL A 301 16.15 24.01 -19.80
C VAL A 301 16.96 24.15 -21.07
N ASP A 302 17.95 25.05 -21.09
CA ASP A 302 18.80 25.30 -22.26
C ASP A 302 20.28 25.05 -21.91
N PRO A 303 20.69 23.78 -21.77
CA PRO A 303 22.05 23.44 -21.34
C PRO A 303 23.12 23.85 -22.36
N GLY A 304 22.74 24.02 -23.63
CA GLY A 304 23.63 24.46 -24.69
C GLY A 304 23.73 25.98 -24.87
N GLY A 305 22.93 26.76 -24.12
CA GLY A 305 22.88 28.22 -24.25
C GLY A 305 22.44 28.71 -25.63
N LYS A 306 21.66 27.92 -26.37
CA LYS A 306 21.26 28.22 -27.77
C LYS A 306 20.06 29.16 -27.85
N GLY A 307 19.47 29.54 -26.71
CA GLY A 307 18.24 30.32 -26.64
C GLY A 307 17.01 29.53 -27.08
N ARG A 308 17.08 28.19 -26.99
CA ARG A 308 16.02 27.21 -27.30
C ARG A 308 16.12 26.07 -26.28
N GLY A 309 15.13 25.95 -25.40
CA GLY A 309 15.19 24.95 -24.34
C GLY A 309 14.58 23.60 -24.73
N GLU A 310 14.76 22.61 -23.86
CA GLU A 310 14.18 21.28 -23.93
C GLU A 310 13.26 21.03 -22.71
N PRO A 311 12.16 20.28 -22.85
CA PRO A 311 11.23 19.98 -21.76
C PRO A 311 11.89 19.33 -20.54
N VAL A 312 11.40 19.63 -19.35
CA VAL A 312 11.87 19.04 -18.10
C VAL A 312 10.96 17.90 -17.63
N THR A 313 11.55 16.85 -17.08
CA THR A 313 10.81 15.80 -16.36
C THR A 313 10.51 16.22 -14.92
N TYR A 314 11.46 16.89 -14.27
CA TYR A 314 11.35 17.41 -12.91
C TYR A 314 11.85 18.85 -12.86
N TYR A 315 11.20 19.72 -12.09
CA TYR A 315 11.63 21.11 -11.92
C TYR A 315 11.01 21.75 -10.67
N PRO A 316 11.65 22.75 -10.02
CA PRO A 316 11.10 23.43 -8.85
C PRO A 316 9.62 23.84 -8.98
N LEU A 317 8.87 23.75 -7.88
CA LEU A 317 7.49 24.22 -7.80
C LEU A 317 7.47 25.72 -8.11
N PRO A 318 6.48 26.20 -8.85
CA PRO A 318 6.26 27.63 -8.99
C PRO A 318 6.03 28.23 -7.59
N MET A 319 7.02 28.94 -7.03
CA MET A 319 6.88 29.51 -5.69
C MET A 319 5.70 30.50 -5.63
N ALA A 320 4.80 30.30 -4.67
CA ALA A 320 3.89 31.36 -4.25
C ALA A 320 4.70 32.42 -3.47
N ALA A 321 4.46 33.70 -3.75
CA ALA A 321 5.02 34.77 -2.92
C ALA A 321 4.54 34.60 -1.46
N PRO A 322 5.33 34.95 -0.44
CA PRO A 322 4.83 35.04 0.92
C PRO A 322 3.63 35.97 0.96
N ASN A 323 2.54 35.52 1.60
CA ASN A 323 1.28 36.26 1.75
C ASN A 323 1.55 37.74 2.10
N VAL A 324 1.35 38.62 1.13
CA VAL A 324 1.16 40.05 1.42
C VAL A 324 -0.27 40.16 1.92
N ALA A 325 -0.44 40.30 3.24
CA ALA A 325 -1.72 40.62 3.84
C ALA A 325 -2.26 41.91 3.20
N GLY A 326 -3.36 41.83 2.44
CA GLY A 326 -4.10 43.03 2.04
C GLY A 326 -4.68 43.14 0.64
N ALA A 327 -4.68 42.11 -0.22
CA ALA A 327 -5.33 42.24 -1.54
C ALA A 327 -6.07 40.97 -2.00
N SER A 328 -7.33 40.86 -1.63
CA SER A 328 -8.33 40.12 -2.43
C SER A 328 -9.66 40.88 -2.38
N PRO A 329 -10.09 41.54 -3.45
CA PRO A 329 -11.48 41.91 -3.62
C PRO A 329 -12.30 40.62 -3.81
N ALA A 330 -13.40 40.52 -3.08
CA ALA A 330 -14.26 39.36 -3.02
C ALA A 330 -14.74 38.88 -4.41
N ILE A 331 -14.33 37.67 -4.81
CA ILE A 331 -15.23 36.81 -5.59
C ILE A 331 -16.29 36.33 -4.61
N THR A 332 -17.54 36.71 -4.83
CA THR A 332 -18.70 36.19 -4.08
C THR A 332 -18.90 34.72 -4.44
N GLY A 333 -18.21 33.84 -3.71
CA GLY A 333 -18.25 32.39 -3.89
C GLY A 333 -16.85 31.82 -3.67
N ALA A 334 -16.54 31.46 -2.43
CA ALA A 334 -15.28 30.81 -2.09
C ALA A 334 -15.14 29.54 -2.95
N VAL A 335 -14.15 29.52 -3.84
CA VAL A 335 -13.67 28.28 -4.47
C VAL A 335 -12.82 27.59 -3.40
N PRO A 336 -13.11 26.33 -3.03
CA PRO A 336 -12.28 25.60 -2.06
C PRO A 336 -10.81 25.62 -2.52
N ALA A 337 -9.89 25.83 -1.58
CA ALA A 337 -8.48 25.66 -1.87
C ALA A 337 -8.25 24.24 -2.44
N ALA A 338 -7.52 24.14 -3.55
CA ALA A 338 -7.15 22.86 -4.15
C ALA A 338 -6.16 22.15 -3.22
N THR A 339 -6.68 21.39 -2.25
CA THR A 339 -5.89 20.56 -1.34
C THR A 339 -6.09 19.09 -1.72
N GLY A 340 -5.51 18.68 -2.85
CA GLY A 340 -5.35 17.26 -3.21
C GLY A 340 -5.78 16.87 -4.63
N LEU A 341 -4.83 16.22 -5.32
CA LEU A 341 -4.94 15.26 -6.43
C LEU A 341 -5.55 15.70 -7.79
N ALA A 342 -5.17 14.93 -8.81
CA ALA A 342 -5.63 14.98 -10.20
C ALA A 342 -7.17 15.03 -10.32
N PRO A 343 -7.73 15.42 -11.49
CA PRO A 343 -9.18 15.44 -11.71
C PRO A 343 -9.85 14.12 -11.30
N ALA A 344 -11.05 14.20 -10.70
CA ALA A 344 -11.76 13.02 -10.21
C ALA A 344 -11.94 11.92 -11.28
N GLU A 345 -11.77 10.66 -10.89
CA GLU A 345 -11.74 9.50 -11.81
C GLU A 345 -12.79 8.43 -11.41
N SER A 346 -13.00 8.23 -10.10
CA SER A 346 -14.03 7.32 -9.56
C SER A 346 -15.34 8.06 -9.26
N ASP A 347 -16.45 7.34 -9.27
CA ASP A 347 -17.78 7.86 -8.91
C ASP A 347 -18.62 6.79 -8.20
N GLU A 348 -19.04 7.08 -6.98
CA GLU A 348 -19.95 6.23 -6.20
C GLU A 348 -21.44 6.59 -6.43
N PHE A 349 -21.72 7.58 -7.29
CA PHE A 349 -23.07 8.02 -7.66
C PHE A 349 -23.99 8.42 -6.49
N ASN A 350 -23.39 8.83 -5.37
CA ASN A 350 -24.10 9.29 -4.17
C ASN A 350 -24.64 10.72 -4.30
N GLY A 351 -24.16 11.49 -5.29
CA GLY A 351 -24.59 12.86 -5.54
C GLY A 351 -25.91 12.97 -6.30
N HIS A 352 -26.44 14.19 -6.38
CA HIS A 352 -27.63 14.52 -7.18
C HIS A 352 -27.31 14.87 -8.65
N ARG A 353 -26.03 14.86 -9.03
CA ARG A 353 -25.53 15.14 -10.38
C ARG A 353 -24.36 14.19 -10.67
N LEU A 354 -24.14 13.89 -11.95
CA LEU A 354 -22.97 13.11 -12.38
C LEU A 354 -21.71 13.88 -11.98
N GLY A 355 -20.66 13.15 -11.60
CA GLY A 355 -19.33 13.74 -11.44
C GLY A 355 -18.90 14.50 -12.70
N LEU A 356 -18.09 15.55 -12.52
CA LEU A 356 -17.67 16.46 -13.60
C LEU A 356 -16.80 15.78 -14.67
N GLN A 357 -16.21 14.63 -14.35
CA GLN A 357 -15.36 13.84 -15.22
C GLN A 357 -16.13 13.11 -16.33
N TRP A 358 -17.44 12.97 -16.20
CA TRP A 358 -18.29 12.29 -17.18
C TRP A 358 -18.64 13.19 -18.37
N GLN A 359 -18.48 12.65 -19.58
CA GLN A 359 -18.91 13.29 -20.82
C GLN A 359 -19.72 12.32 -21.70
N TRP A 360 -20.71 12.86 -22.38
CA TRP A 360 -21.48 12.23 -23.46
C TRP A 360 -20.81 12.49 -24.81
N GLU A 361 -21.02 11.59 -25.77
CA GLU A 361 -20.53 11.78 -27.15
C GLU A 361 -21.44 12.66 -28.03
N ALA A 362 -22.61 13.06 -27.51
CA ALA A 362 -23.54 14.00 -28.13
C ALA A 362 -24.32 14.79 -27.05
N ASN A 363 -25.04 15.83 -27.45
CA ASN A 363 -25.92 16.58 -26.55
C ASN A 363 -26.94 15.65 -25.88
N PRO A 364 -26.96 15.57 -24.53
CA PRO A 364 -27.79 14.62 -23.81
C PRO A 364 -29.28 14.87 -24.01
N GLN A 365 -30.05 13.82 -24.22
CA GLN A 365 -31.51 13.90 -24.36
C GLN A 365 -32.21 13.51 -23.05
N PRO A 366 -33.40 14.08 -22.75
CA PRO A 366 -34.21 13.63 -21.63
C PRO A 366 -34.42 12.11 -21.66
N GLY A 367 -34.20 11.46 -20.53
CA GLY A 367 -34.40 10.02 -20.39
C GLY A 367 -33.22 9.14 -20.78
N TRP A 368 -32.01 9.65 -20.97
CA TRP A 368 -30.79 8.81 -21.08
C TRP A 368 -30.29 8.30 -19.73
N SER A 369 -30.39 9.12 -18.68
CA SER A 369 -29.92 8.75 -17.35
C SER A 369 -30.74 9.37 -16.23
N ALA A 370 -30.63 8.79 -15.03
CA ALA A 370 -31.12 9.34 -13.78
C ALA A 370 -30.17 8.97 -12.64
N LEU A 371 -30.08 9.81 -11.61
CA LEU A 371 -29.33 9.54 -10.38
C LEU A 371 -30.29 9.47 -9.19
N GLY A 372 -30.07 8.50 -8.31
CA GLY A 372 -30.86 8.36 -7.08
C GLY A 372 -30.49 7.11 -6.30
N ASN A 373 -30.69 7.15 -4.98
CA ASN A 373 -30.40 6.03 -4.06
C ASN A 373 -28.96 5.50 -4.14
N GLY A 374 -27.98 6.37 -4.41
CA GLY A 374 -26.56 5.98 -4.53
C GLY A 374 -26.25 5.15 -5.78
N ARG A 375 -26.96 5.39 -6.89
CA ARG A 375 -26.80 4.65 -8.15
C ARG A 375 -27.01 5.55 -9.36
N LEU A 376 -26.31 5.23 -10.44
CA LEU A 376 -26.58 5.74 -11.78
C LEU A 376 -27.50 4.78 -12.53
N ARG A 377 -28.64 5.27 -13.00
CA ARG A 377 -29.50 4.56 -13.94
C ARG A 377 -29.23 5.04 -15.36
N LEU A 378 -28.89 4.13 -16.26
CA LEU A 378 -28.83 4.36 -17.71
C LEU A 378 -30.03 3.69 -18.38
N PHE A 379 -30.87 4.46 -19.05
CA PHE A 379 -32.00 3.90 -19.79
C PHE A 379 -31.54 3.39 -21.16
N ALA A 380 -32.13 2.28 -21.61
CA ALA A 380 -31.87 1.75 -22.93
C ALA A 380 -32.34 2.76 -23.99
N ALA A 381 -31.41 3.23 -24.83
CA ALA A 381 -31.69 4.22 -25.85
C ALA A 381 -30.90 3.96 -27.15
N GLY A 382 -31.41 4.50 -28.27
CA GLY A 382 -30.78 4.51 -29.59
C GLY A 382 -31.36 3.49 -30.59
N PRO A 383 -31.39 3.81 -31.90
CA PRO A 383 -31.63 2.80 -32.93
C PRO A 383 -30.46 1.81 -32.98
N ASP A 384 -30.70 0.58 -33.45
CA ASP A 384 -29.60 -0.36 -33.73
C ASP A 384 -28.82 0.14 -34.96
N THR A 385 -27.62 0.64 -34.72
CA THR A 385 -26.72 1.21 -35.74
C THR A 385 -25.66 0.22 -36.22
N GLY A 386 -25.69 -1.03 -35.73
CA GLY A 386 -24.70 -2.07 -36.03
C GLY A 386 -23.35 -1.93 -35.28
N ASN A 387 -22.97 -0.71 -34.88
CA ASN A 387 -21.81 -0.46 -34.03
C ASN A 387 -22.00 0.77 -33.10
N LEU A 388 -21.19 0.88 -32.05
CA LEU A 388 -21.25 1.97 -31.06
C LEU A 388 -20.65 3.31 -31.53
N TRP A 389 -19.98 3.37 -32.69
CA TRP A 389 -19.35 4.62 -33.17
C TRP A 389 -20.35 5.76 -33.37
N THR A 390 -21.57 5.41 -33.77
CA THR A 390 -22.66 6.39 -34.02
C THR A 390 -23.64 6.53 -32.85
N ALA A 391 -23.40 5.85 -31.73
CA ALA A 391 -24.27 5.87 -30.57
C ALA A 391 -24.14 7.19 -29.79
N PRO A 392 -25.23 7.97 -29.60
CA PRO A 392 -25.16 9.26 -28.93
C PRO A 392 -25.07 9.16 -27.39
N ASN A 393 -25.58 8.08 -26.81
CA ASN A 393 -25.78 7.87 -25.38
C ASN A 393 -24.67 7.03 -24.73
N LEU A 394 -23.41 7.28 -25.10
CA LEU A 394 -22.24 6.71 -24.43
C LEU A 394 -21.77 7.68 -23.33
N LEU A 395 -21.67 7.19 -22.09
CA LEU A 395 -21.19 7.97 -20.95
C LEU A 395 -19.75 7.59 -20.64
N LEU A 396 -18.80 8.46 -20.97
CA LEU A 396 -17.37 8.13 -21.02
C LEU A 396 -16.52 9.11 -20.19
N GLN A 397 -15.35 8.63 -19.75
CA GLN A 397 -14.28 9.42 -19.14
C GLN A 397 -12.95 9.21 -19.88
N LYS A 398 -12.03 10.17 -19.74
CA LYS A 398 -10.67 10.10 -20.26
C LYS A 398 -9.87 9.01 -19.53
N PHE A 399 -8.84 8.45 -20.18
CA PHE A 399 -7.87 7.61 -19.48
C PHE A 399 -7.12 8.45 -18.43
N PRO A 400 -7.06 8.01 -17.16
CA PRO A 400 -6.51 8.81 -16.06
C PRO A 400 -5.01 8.61 -15.79
N ALA A 401 -4.44 7.51 -16.31
CA ALA A 401 -3.08 7.07 -16.01
C ALA A 401 -2.56 6.16 -17.13
N PRO A 402 -1.24 5.92 -17.20
CA PRO A 402 -0.67 4.90 -18.08
C PRO A 402 -1.14 3.49 -17.70
N ASP A 403 -1.28 3.21 -16.40
CA ASP A 403 -1.71 1.93 -15.87
C ASP A 403 -2.86 2.13 -14.89
N PHE A 404 -3.99 1.49 -15.14
CA PHE A 404 -5.17 1.59 -14.26
C PHE A 404 -6.14 0.44 -14.50
N THR A 405 -6.98 0.18 -13.50
CA THR A 405 -8.07 -0.79 -13.58
C THR A 405 -9.38 -0.07 -13.29
N VAL A 406 -10.37 -0.30 -14.14
CA VAL A 406 -11.75 0.12 -13.92
C VAL A 406 -12.57 -1.08 -13.51
N THR A 407 -13.32 -0.97 -12.41
CA THR A 407 -14.34 -1.94 -12.04
C THR A 407 -15.68 -1.22 -11.84
N THR A 408 -16.78 -1.87 -12.22
CA THR A 408 -18.14 -1.39 -11.99
C THR A 408 -19.06 -2.55 -11.63
N LYS A 409 -20.05 -2.31 -10.78
CA LYS A 409 -21.15 -3.27 -10.55
C LYS A 409 -22.41 -2.77 -11.24
N MET A 410 -23.03 -3.64 -12.03
CA MET A 410 -24.18 -3.32 -12.87
C MET A 410 -25.31 -4.32 -12.66
N ARG A 411 -26.55 -3.86 -12.82
CA ARG A 411 -27.74 -4.68 -12.89
C ARG A 411 -28.58 -4.31 -14.11
N LEU A 412 -28.97 -5.28 -14.93
CA LEU A 412 -29.79 -5.07 -16.12
C LEU A 412 -31.26 -5.36 -15.84
N SER A 413 -32.11 -4.35 -15.91
CA SER A 413 -33.55 -4.47 -15.75
C SER A 413 -34.25 -4.59 -17.10
N ALA A 414 -34.76 -5.80 -17.39
CA ALA A 414 -35.44 -6.11 -18.64
C ALA A 414 -36.97 -6.09 -18.57
N ALA A 415 -37.55 -5.49 -17.52
CA ALA A 415 -38.98 -5.58 -17.17
C ALA A 415 -39.96 -5.10 -18.28
N ALA A 416 -39.47 -4.34 -19.27
CA ALA A 416 -40.28 -3.83 -20.38
C ALA A 416 -39.87 -4.38 -21.77
N HIS A 417 -38.85 -5.25 -21.84
CA HIS A 417 -38.33 -5.78 -23.09
C HIS A 417 -39.08 -7.05 -23.51
N LYS A 418 -39.81 -6.99 -24.62
CA LYS A 418 -40.39 -8.18 -25.28
C LYS A 418 -39.27 -8.89 -26.04
N ASP A 419 -39.10 -10.19 -25.82
CA ASP A 419 -38.09 -11.04 -26.48
C ASP A 419 -38.23 -11.14 -28.02
N ARG A 420 -39.16 -10.38 -28.63
CA ARG A 420 -39.51 -10.40 -30.07
C ARG A 420 -39.33 -9.05 -30.79
N GLY A 421 -38.73 -8.05 -30.14
CA GLY A 421 -38.40 -6.76 -30.79
C GLY A 421 -37.05 -6.81 -31.54
N PRO A 422 -36.80 -5.91 -32.51
CA PRO A 422 -35.49 -5.77 -33.13
C PRO A 422 -34.46 -5.21 -32.12
N GLY A 423 -33.30 -5.87 -32.00
CA GLY A 423 -32.17 -5.47 -31.15
C GLY A 423 -32.04 -6.25 -29.82
N VAL A 424 -30.79 -6.51 -29.40
CA VAL A 424 -30.47 -7.13 -28.10
C VAL A 424 -30.40 -6.05 -27.01
N LEU A 425 -31.15 -6.22 -25.92
CA LEU A 425 -31.00 -5.38 -24.71
C LEU A 425 -29.69 -5.72 -24.01
N GLN A 426 -28.82 -4.72 -23.88
CA GLN A 426 -27.52 -4.87 -23.25
C GLN A 426 -27.06 -3.62 -22.52
N ALA A 427 -26.18 -3.79 -21.54
CA ALA A 427 -25.47 -2.70 -20.89
C ALA A 427 -24.08 -3.16 -20.48
N GLY A 428 -23.09 -2.27 -20.53
CA GLY A 428 -21.70 -2.71 -20.42
C GLY A 428 -20.69 -1.64 -20.04
N LEU A 429 -19.47 -2.13 -19.82
CA LEU A 429 -18.24 -1.38 -19.58
C LEU A 429 -17.41 -1.39 -20.87
N LEU A 430 -17.12 -0.21 -21.40
CA LEU A 430 -16.57 0.02 -22.74
C LEU A 430 -15.22 0.75 -22.67
N VAL A 431 -14.26 0.33 -23.50
CA VAL A 431 -13.10 1.12 -23.90
C VAL A 431 -13.30 1.57 -25.35
N MET A 432 -13.43 2.87 -25.56
CA MET A 432 -13.82 3.51 -26.82
C MET A 432 -12.66 4.30 -27.45
N GLY A 433 -12.37 3.99 -28.71
CA GLY A 433 -11.46 4.70 -29.60
C GLY A 433 -11.95 4.60 -31.05
N SER A 434 -11.08 4.79 -32.06
CA SER A 434 -11.41 4.44 -33.46
C SER A 434 -11.81 2.97 -33.63
N ASP A 435 -11.22 2.15 -32.77
CA ASP A 435 -11.61 0.78 -32.50
C ASP A 435 -12.08 0.72 -31.03
N TYR A 436 -12.97 -0.20 -30.70
CA TYR A 436 -13.45 -0.35 -29.33
C TYR A 436 -13.63 -1.80 -28.91
N SER A 437 -13.61 -2.02 -27.59
CA SER A 437 -13.94 -3.30 -26.98
C SER A 437 -14.73 -3.11 -25.69
N TYR A 438 -15.61 -4.06 -25.36
CA TYR A 438 -16.43 -3.99 -24.16
C TYR A 438 -16.81 -5.35 -23.60
N LEU A 439 -17.17 -5.35 -22.31
CA LEU A 439 -18.02 -6.37 -21.70
C LEU A 439 -19.43 -5.85 -21.50
N ALA A 440 -20.44 -6.65 -21.84
CA ALA A 440 -21.83 -6.30 -21.58
C ALA A 440 -22.63 -7.48 -21.04
N ILE A 441 -23.55 -7.19 -20.12
CA ILE A 441 -24.63 -8.09 -19.74
C ILE A 441 -25.76 -7.97 -20.77
N GLU A 442 -26.29 -9.09 -21.21
CA GLU A 442 -27.39 -9.18 -22.17
C GLU A 442 -28.49 -10.11 -21.65
N LYS A 443 -29.74 -9.83 -22.05
CA LYS A 443 -30.84 -10.77 -21.87
C LYS A 443 -30.89 -11.75 -23.04
N SER A 444 -30.90 -13.06 -22.76
CA SER A 444 -30.94 -14.12 -23.78
C SER A 444 -31.68 -15.36 -23.27
N GLY A 445 -32.65 -15.87 -24.03
CA GLY A 445 -33.26 -17.20 -23.82
C GLY A 445 -33.75 -17.49 -22.39
N GLY A 446 -34.59 -16.63 -21.80
CA GLY A 446 -35.11 -16.79 -20.43
C GLY A 446 -34.10 -16.49 -19.30
N GLY A 447 -32.84 -16.23 -19.62
CA GLY A 447 -31.77 -15.88 -18.66
C GLY A 447 -30.91 -14.70 -19.10
N TYR A 448 -29.69 -14.63 -18.57
CA TYR A 448 -28.72 -13.57 -18.84
C TYR A 448 -27.38 -14.16 -19.31
N ARG A 449 -26.60 -13.37 -20.05
CA ARG A 449 -25.24 -13.71 -20.44
C ARG A 449 -24.35 -12.49 -20.39
N VAL A 450 -23.05 -12.69 -20.21
CA VAL A 450 -22.02 -11.67 -20.40
C VAL A 450 -21.34 -11.94 -21.75
N VAL A 451 -21.17 -10.91 -22.55
CA VAL A 451 -20.50 -10.98 -23.86
C VAL A 451 -19.30 -10.06 -23.88
N HIS A 452 -18.20 -10.52 -24.48
CA HIS A 452 -17.07 -9.69 -24.88
C HIS A 452 -17.15 -9.40 -26.38
N ARG A 453 -17.18 -8.12 -26.77
CA ARG A 453 -17.20 -7.71 -28.17
C ARG A 453 -16.11 -6.72 -28.52
N THR A 454 -15.62 -6.82 -29.74
CA THR A 454 -14.70 -5.87 -30.36
C THR A 454 -15.31 -5.31 -31.63
N CYS A 455 -14.91 -4.09 -32.01
CA CYS A 455 -15.20 -3.54 -33.32
C CYS A 455 -13.96 -2.79 -33.82
N PHE A 456 -13.25 -3.42 -34.75
CA PHE A 456 -12.13 -2.79 -35.45
C PHE A 456 -12.64 -1.98 -36.64
N HIS A 457 -12.06 -0.80 -36.86
CA HIS A 457 -12.48 0.15 -37.89
C HIS A 457 -13.94 0.61 -37.74
N ALA A 458 -14.36 0.87 -36.50
CA ALA A 458 -15.72 1.28 -36.20
C ALA A 458 -16.11 2.58 -36.92
N ASP A 459 -15.14 3.48 -37.10
CA ASP A 459 -15.28 4.74 -37.83
C ASP A 459 -15.52 4.59 -39.34
N LYS A 460 -15.27 3.39 -39.89
CA LYS A 460 -15.56 3.00 -41.29
C LYS A 460 -16.84 2.18 -41.43
N GLY A 461 -17.65 2.06 -40.37
CA GLY A 461 -18.92 1.34 -40.41
C GLY A 461 -18.82 -0.18 -40.29
N ALA A 462 -17.67 -0.69 -39.82
CA ALA A 462 -17.52 -2.11 -39.50
C ALA A 462 -18.52 -2.56 -38.43
N GLN A 463 -18.85 -3.85 -38.40
CA GLN A 463 -19.78 -4.44 -37.44
C GLN A 463 -19.06 -4.93 -36.19
N GLU A 464 -19.80 -5.09 -35.09
CA GLU A 464 -19.33 -5.72 -33.86
C GLU A 464 -19.04 -7.22 -34.08
N GLU A 465 -18.02 -7.76 -33.42
CA GLU A 465 -17.67 -9.19 -33.41
C GLU A 465 -17.76 -9.75 -31.98
N ASP A 466 -18.50 -10.86 -31.82
CA ASP A 466 -18.60 -11.62 -30.57
C ASP A 466 -17.36 -12.50 -30.40
N ASN A 467 -16.55 -12.22 -29.39
CA ASN A 467 -15.33 -13.00 -29.14
C ASN A 467 -15.55 -14.10 -28.11
N ALA A 468 -16.34 -13.83 -27.07
CA ALA A 468 -16.58 -14.75 -25.98
C ALA A 468 -17.93 -14.47 -25.30
N VAL A 469 -18.58 -15.52 -24.82
CA VAL A 469 -19.89 -15.47 -24.18
C VAL A 469 -19.88 -16.35 -22.92
N LEU A 470 -20.39 -15.83 -21.82
CA LEU A 470 -20.54 -16.54 -20.55
C LEU A 470 -21.99 -16.48 -20.09
N ALA A 471 -22.66 -17.62 -19.94
CA ALA A 471 -24.01 -17.67 -19.38
C ALA A 471 -23.99 -17.35 -17.88
N ILE A 472 -24.96 -16.56 -17.41
CA ILE A 472 -25.12 -16.21 -15.99
C ILE A 472 -26.58 -16.33 -15.55
N HIS A 473 -26.79 -16.63 -14.27
CA HIS A 473 -28.12 -16.83 -13.69
C HIS A 473 -28.62 -15.63 -12.89
N SER A 474 -27.92 -14.49 -12.94
CA SER A 474 -28.25 -13.25 -12.26
C SER A 474 -28.44 -12.11 -13.25
N ASP A 475 -29.30 -11.15 -12.89
CA ASP A 475 -29.44 -9.88 -13.61
C ASP A 475 -28.36 -8.86 -13.19
N SER A 476 -27.45 -9.23 -12.29
CA SER A 476 -26.34 -8.39 -11.81
C SER A 476 -24.98 -9.03 -12.05
N ILE A 477 -23.99 -8.18 -12.37
CA ILE A 477 -22.62 -8.58 -12.67
C ILE A 477 -21.62 -7.47 -12.27
N TYR A 478 -20.41 -7.86 -11.91
CA TYR A 478 -19.25 -6.97 -11.85
C TYR A 478 -18.47 -7.06 -13.16
N LEU A 479 -18.20 -5.93 -13.78
CA LEU A 479 -17.40 -5.82 -15.01
C LEU A 479 -16.11 -5.08 -14.70
N ARG A 480 -15.00 -5.54 -15.27
CA ARG A 480 -13.68 -4.97 -15.06
C ARG A 480 -12.90 -4.89 -16.37
N VAL A 481 -12.14 -3.80 -16.54
CA VAL A 481 -11.08 -3.70 -17.53
C VAL A 481 -9.80 -3.22 -16.85
N GLU A 482 -8.70 -3.91 -17.12
CA GLU A 482 -7.34 -3.51 -16.75
C GLU A 482 -6.64 -2.94 -17.98
N VAL A 483 -6.06 -1.75 -17.86
CA VAL A 483 -5.30 -1.07 -18.90
C VAL A 483 -3.84 -0.95 -18.47
N ARG A 484 -2.92 -1.39 -19.33
CA ARG A 484 -1.47 -1.36 -19.09
C ARG A 484 -0.68 -0.64 -20.16
N ALA A 485 0.32 0.12 -19.73
CA ALA A 485 1.34 0.73 -20.56
C ALA A 485 2.36 -0.32 -21.07
N PRO A 486 3.13 -0.02 -22.14
CA PRO A 486 3.11 1.22 -22.93
C PRO A 486 1.97 1.29 -23.96
N ASP A 487 1.41 0.15 -24.37
CA ASP A 487 0.55 0.07 -25.57
C ASP A 487 -0.96 0.19 -25.31
N ALA A 488 -1.37 0.60 -24.10
CA ALA A 488 -2.76 0.69 -23.66
C ALA A 488 -3.50 -0.66 -23.83
N LEU A 489 -2.82 -1.72 -23.39
CA LEU A 489 -3.30 -3.09 -23.44
C LEU A 489 -4.47 -3.25 -22.47
N CYS A 490 -5.62 -3.68 -22.99
CA CYS A 490 -6.87 -3.87 -22.26
C CYS A 490 -7.17 -5.36 -22.05
N ARG A 491 -7.32 -5.77 -20.78
CA ARG A 491 -7.84 -7.10 -20.39
C ARG A 491 -9.19 -6.97 -19.70
N PHE A 492 -10.17 -7.70 -20.20
CA PHE A 492 -11.53 -7.67 -19.71
C PHE A 492 -11.83 -8.88 -18.83
N SER A 493 -12.44 -8.64 -17.66
CA SER A 493 -12.87 -9.71 -16.76
C SER A 493 -14.22 -9.40 -16.12
N CYS A 494 -14.94 -10.44 -15.71
CA CYS A 494 -16.22 -10.30 -15.03
C CYS A 494 -16.30 -11.19 -13.79
N SER A 495 -17.20 -10.86 -12.88
CA SER A 495 -17.41 -11.60 -11.63
C SER A 495 -18.89 -11.55 -11.22
N THR A 496 -19.39 -12.61 -10.59
CA THR A 496 -20.72 -12.66 -9.98
C THR A 496 -20.73 -12.34 -8.49
N ASP A 497 -19.58 -12.44 -7.81
CA ASP A 497 -19.43 -12.20 -6.37
C ASP A 497 -18.63 -10.92 -6.05
N GLY A 498 -17.90 -10.37 -7.02
CA GLY A 498 -17.04 -9.19 -6.87
C GLY A 498 -15.67 -9.51 -6.24
N VAL A 499 -15.35 -10.78 -6.03
CA VAL A 499 -14.11 -11.26 -5.44
C VAL A 499 -13.29 -12.02 -6.48
N ILE A 500 -13.89 -13.02 -7.13
CA ILE A 500 -13.22 -13.85 -8.14
C ILE A 500 -13.59 -13.31 -9.52
N PHE A 501 -12.62 -12.77 -10.24
CA PHE A 501 -12.79 -12.27 -11.61
C PHE A 501 -12.27 -13.29 -12.62
N THR A 502 -13.08 -13.58 -13.63
CA THR A 502 -12.74 -14.45 -14.75
C THR A 502 -12.50 -13.59 -15.99
N GLU A 503 -11.31 -13.70 -16.60
CA GLU A 503 -10.99 -13.06 -17.89
C GLU A 503 -11.93 -13.59 -18.98
N LEU A 504 -12.46 -12.69 -19.81
CA LEU A 504 -13.40 -13.04 -20.88
C LEU A 504 -13.08 -12.26 -22.16
N GLY A 505 -12.69 -12.99 -23.20
CA GLY A 505 -12.30 -12.43 -24.50
C GLY A 505 -10.78 -12.27 -24.66
N PRO A 506 -10.30 -11.96 -25.88
CA PRO A 506 -8.90 -11.70 -26.14
C PRO A 506 -8.45 -10.34 -25.59
N VAL A 507 -7.13 -10.18 -25.48
CA VAL A 507 -6.50 -8.88 -25.23
C VAL A 507 -6.85 -7.89 -26.35
N PHE A 508 -7.21 -6.67 -25.98
CA PHE A 508 -7.51 -5.57 -26.90
C PHE A 508 -6.49 -4.43 -26.75
N TYR A 509 -6.06 -3.80 -27.83
CA TYR A 509 -5.16 -2.64 -27.77
C TYR A 509 -5.97 -1.38 -28.08
N ALA A 510 -6.15 -0.52 -27.07
CA ALA A 510 -6.93 0.70 -27.25
C ALA A 510 -6.33 1.57 -28.36
N GLN A 511 -7.20 2.10 -29.23
CA GLN A 511 -6.80 3.04 -30.28
C GLN A 511 -7.20 4.46 -29.91
N PRO A 512 -6.48 5.50 -30.38
CA PRO A 512 -6.92 6.87 -30.24
C PRO A 512 -8.30 7.09 -30.89
N GLY A 513 -9.08 8.03 -30.36
CA GLY A 513 -10.24 8.58 -31.08
C GLY A 513 -9.82 9.61 -32.14
N ARG A 514 -10.79 10.28 -32.77
CA ARG A 514 -10.49 11.38 -33.71
C ARG A 514 -10.13 12.64 -32.94
N TRP A 515 -8.83 12.96 -32.90
CA TRP A 515 -8.24 14.10 -32.17
C TRP A 515 -8.30 14.02 -30.63
N ILE A 516 -8.74 12.89 -30.10
CA ILE A 516 -8.84 12.61 -28.67
C ILE A 516 -8.19 11.26 -28.34
N GLY A 517 -7.82 11.06 -27.08
CA GLY A 517 -7.45 9.76 -26.55
C GLY A 517 -8.60 8.77 -26.52
N ALA A 518 -8.28 7.51 -26.23
CA ALA A 518 -9.26 6.50 -25.85
C ALA A 518 -9.95 6.91 -24.55
N LYS A 519 -11.19 6.44 -24.41
CA LYS A 519 -12.02 6.69 -23.23
C LYS A 519 -12.57 5.40 -22.67
N VAL A 520 -12.91 5.41 -21.39
CA VAL A 520 -13.54 4.29 -20.69
C VAL A 520 -14.87 4.72 -20.09
N GLY A 521 -15.88 3.86 -20.11
CA GLY A 521 -17.17 4.22 -19.52
C GLY A 521 -18.28 3.21 -19.75
N LEU A 522 -19.51 3.71 -19.77
CA LEU A 522 -20.73 2.92 -19.61
C LEU A 522 -21.72 3.19 -20.75
N PHE A 523 -22.52 2.17 -21.08
CA PHE A 523 -23.63 2.32 -22.02
C PHE A 523 -24.80 1.39 -21.68
N CYS A 524 -26.00 1.72 -22.19
CA CYS A 524 -27.17 0.85 -22.19
C CYS A 524 -27.93 1.00 -23.52
N ARG A 525 -28.11 -0.10 -24.25
CA ARG A 525 -28.73 -0.15 -25.59
C ARG A 525 -29.86 -1.18 -25.60
N GLY A 526 -30.95 -0.91 -26.32
CA GLY A 526 -32.06 -1.84 -26.51
C GLY A 526 -33.28 -1.16 -27.11
N GLY A 527 -34.18 -1.94 -27.74
CA GLY A 527 -35.42 -1.42 -28.30
C GLY A 527 -36.33 -0.83 -27.21
N ALA A 528 -36.93 0.34 -27.48
CA ALA A 528 -37.82 1.04 -26.55
C ALA A 528 -39.15 0.29 -26.35
N GLY A 529 -39.13 -0.82 -25.62
CA GLY A 529 -40.34 -1.46 -25.11
C GLY A 529 -40.95 -0.59 -24.01
N LYS A 530 -42.11 0.02 -24.25
CA LYS A 530 -42.95 0.58 -23.20
C LYS A 530 -43.96 -0.49 -22.79
N SER A 531 -43.98 -0.88 -21.52
CA SER A 531 -45.08 -1.68 -20.97
C SER A 531 -45.95 -0.79 -20.08
N ALA A 532 -47.26 -0.78 -20.33
CA ALA A 532 -48.24 -0.12 -19.48
C ALA A 532 -48.78 -1.14 -18.46
N GLY A 533 -48.59 -0.86 -17.17
CA GLY A 533 -49.24 -1.55 -16.07
C GLY A 533 -49.72 -0.53 -15.03
N ASP A 534 -50.61 -0.95 -14.13
CA ASP A 534 -51.38 -0.12 -13.17
C ASP A 534 -50.57 0.70 -12.14
N GLY A 535 -49.27 0.88 -12.34
CA GLY A 535 -48.37 1.71 -11.52
C GLY A 535 -47.40 2.60 -12.30
N GLY A 536 -47.53 2.74 -13.64
CA GLY A 536 -46.69 3.61 -14.48
C GLY A 536 -45.91 2.88 -15.59
N VAL A 537 -45.28 3.65 -16.48
CA VAL A 537 -44.50 3.15 -17.64
C VAL A 537 -43.14 2.62 -17.16
N THR A 538 -42.87 1.32 -17.31
CA THR A 538 -41.54 0.74 -17.10
C THR A 538 -40.74 0.79 -18.41
N VAL A 539 -39.46 1.19 -18.33
CA VAL A 539 -38.51 1.28 -19.46
C VAL A 539 -37.30 0.41 -19.11
N ALA A 540 -36.76 -0.33 -20.08
CA ALA A 540 -35.54 -1.12 -19.88
C ALA A 540 -34.34 -0.22 -19.52
N HIS A 541 -33.54 -0.62 -18.55
CA HIS A 541 -32.43 0.19 -18.04
C HIS A 541 -31.37 -0.66 -17.36
N ALA A 542 -30.19 -0.09 -17.14
CA ALA A 542 -29.16 -0.60 -16.26
C ALA A 542 -29.00 0.30 -15.03
N ASP A 543 -28.92 -0.31 -13.85
CA ASP A 543 -28.55 0.36 -12.60
C ASP A 543 -27.08 0.04 -12.29
N ILE A 544 -26.28 1.08 -12.11
CA ILE A 544 -24.85 1.01 -11.82
C ILE A 544 -24.64 1.51 -10.39
N ASP A 545 -24.05 0.66 -9.55
CA ASP A 545 -23.85 0.98 -8.13
C ASP A 545 -22.68 1.97 -7.94
N TRP A 546 -21.58 1.77 -8.68
CA TRP A 546 -20.36 2.60 -8.61
C TRP A 546 -19.46 2.32 -9.81
N PHE A 547 -18.58 3.26 -10.12
CA PHE A 547 -17.50 3.16 -11.10
C PHE A 547 -16.17 3.51 -10.41
N ARG A 548 -15.27 2.53 -10.27
CA ARG A 548 -14.01 2.70 -9.51
C ARG A 548 -12.81 2.54 -10.41
N VAL A 549 -11.90 3.49 -10.31
CA VAL A 549 -10.57 3.50 -10.92
C VAL A 549 -9.53 3.24 -9.84
N THR A 550 -8.66 2.26 -10.06
CA THR A 550 -7.54 1.93 -9.17
C THR A 550 -6.25 1.83 -9.97
N ARG A 551 -5.12 2.27 -9.40
CA ARG A 551 -3.79 2.07 -10.00
C ARG A 551 -3.18 0.75 -9.52
N PRO A 552 -2.26 0.13 -10.28
CA PRO A 552 -1.48 -0.99 -9.75
C PRO A 552 -0.66 -0.49 -8.55
N ALA A 553 -0.63 -1.26 -7.47
CA ALA A 553 0.30 -1.02 -6.37
C ALA A 553 1.74 -1.26 -6.87
N PHE A 554 2.72 -0.59 -6.25
CA PHE A 554 4.13 -0.94 -6.43
C PHE A 554 4.34 -2.43 -6.22
N ASP A 555 5.04 -3.09 -7.14
CA ASP A 555 5.34 -4.52 -7.03
C ASP A 555 6.80 -4.70 -6.55
N PRO A 556 7.03 -4.89 -5.24
CA PRO A 556 8.38 -5.13 -4.72
C PRO A 556 9.01 -6.41 -5.27
N SER A 557 8.21 -7.38 -5.75
CA SER A 557 8.72 -8.63 -6.35
C SER A 557 9.35 -8.35 -7.72
N ALA A 558 8.72 -7.51 -8.54
CA ALA A 558 9.29 -7.08 -9.82
C ALA A 558 10.62 -6.33 -9.61
N ALA A 559 10.67 -5.41 -8.65
CA ALA A 559 11.88 -4.68 -8.30
C ALA A 559 12.99 -5.61 -7.74
N LEU A 560 12.64 -6.61 -6.92
CA LEU A 560 13.59 -7.62 -6.44
C LEU A 560 14.13 -8.49 -7.58
N ASN A 561 13.29 -8.90 -8.53
CA ASN A 561 13.72 -9.65 -9.69
C ASN A 561 14.77 -8.87 -10.53
N ASP A 562 14.62 -7.55 -10.67
CA ASP A 562 15.63 -6.69 -11.29
C ASP A 562 16.96 -6.72 -10.52
N CYS A 563 16.89 -6.63 -9.19
CA CYS A 563 18.07 -6.75 -8.32
C CYS A 563 18.79 -8.09 -8.53
N ILE A 564 18.04 -9.20 -8.57
CA ILE A 564 18.59 -10.56 -8.77
C ILE A 564 19.28 -10.67 -10.13
N GLN A 565 18.65 -10.16 -11.20
CA GLN A 565 19.23 -10.21 -12.54
C GLN A 565 20.57 -9.49 -12.62
N LYS A 566 20.67 -8.29 -12.03
CA LYS A 566 21.93 -7.55 -11.96
C LYS A 566 22.98 -8.23 -11.09
N LEU A 567 22.59 -8.70 -9.91
CA LEU A 567 23.48 -9.39 -8.98
C LEU A 567 24.06 -10.69 -9.58
N ALA A 568 23.32 -11.38 -10.46
CA ALA A 568 23.78 -12.61 -11.11
C ALA A 568 25.01 -12.38 -11.98
N ALA A 569 25.03 -11.28 -12.74
CA ALA A 569 26.20 -10.90 -13.54
C ALA A 569 27.44 -10.64 -12.67
N ASP A 570 27.25 -9.98 -11.52
CA ASP A 570 28.32 -9.66 -10.58
C ASP A 570 28.91 -10.91 -9.89
N THR A 571 28.09 -11.92 -9.57
CA THR A 571 28.59 -13.17 -8.97
C THR A 571 29.52 -13.98 -9.87
N VAL A 572 29.38 -13.84 -11.19
CA VAL A 572 30.31 -14.44 -12.16
C VAL A 572 31.61 -13.63 -12.24
N ALA A 573 31.52 -12.31 -12.05
CA ALA A 573 32.65 -11.39 -12.22
C ALA A 573 33.57 -11.30 -10.99
N PHE A 574 33.07 -11.53 -9.77
CA PHE A 574 33.88 -11.36 -8.55
C PHE A 574 34.39 -12.68 -7.97
N HIS A 575 35.71 -12.78 -7.86
CA HIS A 575 36.33 -13.79 -7.03
C HIS A 575 36.70 -13.20 -5.66
N PRO A 576 36.44 -13.93 -4.56
CA PRO A 576 36.72 -13.43 -3.21
C PRO A 576 38.18 -12.95 -2.99
N GLY A 577 39.15 -13.47 -3.76
CA GLY A 577 40.56 -13.05 -3.71
C GLY A 577 40.86 -11.67 -4.30
N ASP A 578 39.97 -11.11 -5.12
CA ASP A 578 40.18 -9.84 -5.83
C ASP A 578 39.68 -8.62 -5.02
N GLY A 579 38.91 -8.87 -3.96
CA GLY A 579 38.25 -7.86 -3.13
C GLY A 579 36.72 -7.90 -3.25
N VAL A 580 36.06 -6.94 -2.59
CA VAL A 580 34.59 -6.80 -2.56
C VAL A 580 34.17 -5.46 -3.18
N PRO A 581 33.03 -5.38 -3.88
CA PRO A 581 32.59 -4.15 -4.53
C PRO A 581 32.26 -3.05 -3.51
N ARG A 582 32.55 -1.80 -3.87
CA ARG A 582 32.27 -0.62 -3.04
C ARG A 582 31.50 0.46 -3.80
N SER A 583 32.08 0.97 -4.88
CA SER A 583 31.52 2.03 -5.71
C SER A 583 31.87 1.80 -7.18
N MET A 584 31.13 2.36 -8.11
CA MET A 584 31.45 2.25 -9.53
C MET A 584 32.50 3.26 -9.98
N ASP A 585 33.44 2.81 -10.83
CA ASP A 585 34.21 3.68 -11.72
C ASP A 585 33.34 3.92 -12.97
N THR A 586 32.72 5.09 -13.05
CA THR A 586 31.76 5.44 -14.10
C THR A 586 32.41 5.60 -15.48
N VAL A 587 33.74 5.80 -15.54
CA VAL A 587 34.48 5.87 -16.82
C VAL A 587 34.72 4.47 -17.37
N LYS A 588 35.07 3.52 -16.50
CA LYS A 588 35.31 2.12 -16.88
C LYS A 588 34.04 1.27 -16.93
N ASN A 589 32.94 1.80 -16.37
CA ASN A 589 31.69 1.07 -16.16
C ASN A 589 31.93 -0.26 -15.42
N ALA A 590 32.73 -0.22 -14.35
CA ALA A 590 33.10 -1.39 -13.56
C ALA A 590 33.19 -1.05 -12.07
N TRP A 591 32.95 -2.06 -11.22
CA TRP A 591 33.05 -1.92 -9.78
C TRP A 591 34.49 -1.70 -9.33
N ARG A 592 34.68 -0.70 -8.46
CA ARG A 592 35.90 -0.57 -7.65
C ARG A 592 35.84 -1.56 -6.50
N LEU A 593 36.78 -2.49 -6.50
CA LEU A 593 36.94 -3.47 -5.43
C LEU A 593 37.80 -2.93 -4.28
N VAL A 594 37.50 -3.35 -3.07
CA VAL A 594 38.23 -3.02 -1.83
C VAL A 594 38.56 -4.27 -1.01
N PRO A 595 39.55 -4.23 -0.11
CA PRO A 595 39.84 -5.34 0.79
C PRO A 595 38.69 -5.59 1.78
N ILE A 596 38.61 -6.81 2.33
CA ILE A 596 37.61 -7.21 3.33
C ILE A 596 37.63 -6.34 4.61
N GLN A 597 38.73 -5.64 4.89
CA GLN A 597 38.86 -4.74 6.04
C GLN A 597 38.16 -3.40 5.84
N ASP A 598 37.67 -3.11 4.63
CA ASP A 598 36.86 -1.92 4.36
C ASP A 598 35.49 -2.05 5.06
N TRP A 599 34.92 -0.94 5.50
CA TRP A 599 33.64 -0.91 6.21
C TRP A 599 32.47 -1.39 5.34
N THR A 600 32.59 -1.31 4.00
CA THR A 600 31.53 -1.75 3.08
C THR A 600 31.52 -3.25 2.79
N SER A 601 32.43 -4.02 3.39
CA SER A 601 32.70 -5.38 2.94
C SER A 601 31.55 -6.37 3.18
N GLY A 602 30.69 -6.12 4.16
CA GLY A 602 29.56 -7.00 4.50
C GLY A 602 28.32 -6.80 3.63
N PHE A 603 28.24 -5.77 2.79
CA PHE A 603 27.02 -5.46 2.03
C PHE A 603 26.79 -6.42 0.86
N PHE A 604 27.80 -6.64 0.00
CA PHE A 604 27.69 -7.59 -1.11
C PHE A 604 27.33 -9.02 -0.66
N PRO A 605 28.05 -9.66 0.28
CA PRO A 605 27.63 -10.98 0.77
C PRO A 605 26.27 -10.95 1.47
N GLY A 606 25.90 -9.82 2.11
CA GLY A 606 24.55 -9.61 2.62
C GLY A 606 23.47 -9.61 1.54
N MET A 607 23.73 -9.01 0.36
CA MET A 607 22.84 -9.07 -0.81
C MET A 607 22.70 -10.49 -1.34
N LEU A 608 23.77 -11.28 -1.35
CA LEU A 608 23.70 -12.69 -1.74
C LEU A 608 22.81 -13.50 -0.79
N TRP A 609 22.82 -13.20 0.52
CA TRP A 609 21.88 -13.80 1.46
C TRP A 609 20.43 -13.35 1.23
N TYR A 610 20.19 -12.09 0.85
CA TYR A 610 18.85 -11.66 0.44
C TYR A 610 18.40 -12.35 -0.86
N ALA A 611 19.31 -12.52 -1.82
CA ALA A 611 19.04 -13.27 -3.04
C ALA A 611 18.69 -14.73 -2.75
N TYR A 612 19.43 -15.38 -1.84
CA TYR A 612 19.09 -16.73 -1.37
C TYR A 612 17.73 -16.76 -0.67
N GLU A 613 17.45 -15.82 0.25
CA GLU A 613 16.17 -15.75 0.95
C GLU A 613 14.99 -15.56 0.01
N TYR A 614 15.17 -14.78 -1.06
CA TYR A 614 14.13 -14.47 -2.03
C TYR A 614 13.92 -15.59 -3.08
N THR A 615 15.00 -16.19 -3.57
CA THR A 615 14.95 -17.15 -4.70
C THR A 615 15.01 -18.61 -4.27
N ALA A 616 15.46 -18.88 -3.04
CA ALA A 616 15.84 -20.21 -2.54
C ALA A 616 16.92 -20.95 -3.35
N ASP A 617 17.60 -20.29 -4.29
CA ASP A 617 18.64 -20.93 -5.11
C ASP A 617 19.96 -21.10 -4.31
N PRO A 618 20.41 -22.36 -4.07
CA PRO A 618 21.59 -22.65 -3.26
C PRO A 618 22.90 -22.09 -3.84
N ALA A 619 22.94 -21.69 -5.11
CA ALA A 619 24.10 -21.02 -5.70
C ALA A 619 24.42 -19.70 -4.99
N TRP A 620 23.40 -18.92 -4.62
CA TRP A 620 23.57 -17.67 -3.88
C TRP A 620 24.18 -17.90 -2.51
N ARG A 621 23.64 -18.89 -1.78
CA ARG A 621 24.16 -19.32 -0.48
C ARG A 621 25.63 -19.72 -0.57
N THR A 622 25.97 -20.56 -1.54
CA THR A 622 27.34 -21.05 -1.74
C THR A 622 28.32 -19.90 -1.98
N THR A 623 27.92 -18.90 -2.78
CA THR A 623 28.76 -17.72 -3.02
C THR A 623 28.85 -16.83 -1.78
N ALA A 624 27.75 -16.63 -1.05
CA ALA A 624 27.74 -15.86 0.19
C ALA A 624 28.66 -16.47 1.27
N GLU A 625 28.65 -17.80 1.41
CA GLU A 625 29.54 -18.56 2.30
C GLU A 625 31.02 -18.31 1.97
N ARG A 626 31.41 -18.30 0.69
CA ARG A 626 32.81 -18.05 0.28
C ARG A 626 33.32 -16.67 0.68
N PHE A 627 32.49 -15.63 0.58
CA PHE A 627 32.87 -14.29 1.02
C PHE A 627 32.91 -14.19 2.55
N ASN A 628 31.96 -14.83 3.25
CA ASN A 628 31.97 -14.91 4.71
C ASN A 628 33.23 -15.62 5.24
N ASP A 629 33.67 -16.71 4.63
CA ASP A 629 34.90 -17.40 5.04
C ASP A 629 36.11 -16.45 5.05
N LEU A 630 36.23 -15.58 4.04
CA LEU A 630 37.30 -14.57 3.99
C LEU A 630 37.15 -13.50 5.07
N GLN A 631 35.93 -13.12 5.45
CA GLN A 631 35.68 -12.09 6.46
C GLN A 631 35.83 -12.60 7.90
N THR A 632 35.81 -13.91 8.12
CA THR A 632 35.92 -14.54 9.45
C THR A 632 37.06 -13.99 10.33
N PRO A 633 38.30 -13.75 9.83
CA PRO A 633 39.39 -13.20 10.64
C PRO A 633 39.11 -11.81 11.24
N LEU A 634 38.16 -11.04 10.70
CA LEU A 634 37.80 -9.72 11.22
C LEU A 634 37.22 -9.79 12.64
N ALA A 635 36.59 -10.91 13.02
CA ALA A 635 35.95 -11.10 14.32
C ALA A 635 36.93 -11.35 15.48
N PHE A 636 38.19 -11.69 15.18
CA PHE A 636 39.19 -12.15 16.17
C PHE A 636 40.39 -11.21 16.31
N ARG A 637 40.33 -10.03 15.68
CA ARG A 637 41.39 -9.03 15.74
C ARG A 637 40.92 -7.79 16.49
N LYS A 638 41.87 -7.02 17.00
CA LYS A 638 41.57 -5.71 17.59
C LYS A 638 40.85 -4.84 16.55
N PRO A 639 39.69 -4.24 16.88
CA PRO A 639 38.95 -3.43 15.93
C PRO A 639 39.75 -2.19 15.55
N ARG A 640 39.74 -1.86 14.26
CA ARG A 640 40.36 -0.63 13.73
C ARG A 640 39.46 0.58 13.94
N ASP A 641 38.15 0.34 13.87
CA ASP A 641 37.06 1.31 13.94
C ASP A 641 35.78 0.57 14.40
N HIS A 642 34.68 1.31 14.48
CA HIS A 642 33.39 0.82 14.93
C HIS A 642 32.62 -0.08 13.93
N ASP A 643 33.11 -0.27 12.70
CA ASP A 643 32.33 -0.78 11.57
C ASP A 643 32.15 -2.31 11.55
N LEU A 644 32.52 -3.02 12.61
CA LEU A 644 32.41 -4.49 12.69
C LEU A 644 30.98 -5.00 12.47
N GLY A 645 29.96 -4.20 12.83
CA GLY A 645 28.56 -4.52 12.52
C GLY A 645 28.29 -4.49 11.01
N PHE A 646 28.73 -3.44 10.31
CA PHE A 646 28.63 -3.38 8.84
C PHE A 646 29.45 -4.46 8.13
N GLN A 647 30.61 -4.81 8.67
CA GLN A 647 31.50 -5.79 8.05
C GLN A 647 30.97 -7.22 8.20
N LEU A 648 30.39 -7.56 9.35
CA LEU A 648 30.04 -8.94 9.68
C LEU A 648 28.54 -9.15 9.87
N TYR A 649 27.85 -8.31 10.64
CA TYR A 649 26.46 -8.60 11.01
C TYR A 649 25.49 -8.53 9.83
N THR A 650 25.72 -7.63 8.87
CA THR A 650 24.89 -7.50 7.64
C THR A 650 24.83 -8.79 6.82
N SER A 651 25.86 -9.64 6.88
CA SER A 651 25.93 -10.93 6.18
C SER A 651 25.79 -12.12 7.13
N PHE A 652 26.69 -12.26 8.10
CA PHE A 652 26.73 -13.40 9.04
C PHE A 652 25.45 -13.50 9.87
N GLY A 653 24.83 -12.36 10.22
CA GLY A 653 23.54 -12.35 10.93
C GLY A 653 22.43 -13.00 10.10
N LYS A 654 22.43 -12.78 8.78
CA LYS A 654 21.50 -13.45 7.85
C LYS A 654 21.86 -14.90 7.64
N GLY A 655 23.14 -15.20 7.44
CA GLY A 655 23.63 -16.58 7.34
C GLY A 655 23.17 -17.41 8.53
N TYR A 656 23.35 -16.92 9.76
CA TYR A 656 22.85 -17.59 10.96
C TYR A 656 21.32 -17.75 10.94
N ARG A 657 20.57 -16.66 10.67
CA ARG A 657 19.10 -16.69 10.65
C ARG A 657 18.55 -17.70 9.64
N LEU A 658 19.16 -17.81 8.47
CA LEU A 658 18.66 -18.64 7.37
C LEU A 658 19.14 -20.09 7.42
N THR A 659 20.26 -20.37 8.10
CA THR A 659 20.88 -21.71 8.09
C THR A 659 20.93 -22.38 9.47
N GLY A 660 20.82 -21.62 10.55
CA GLY A 660 21.04 -22.10 11.92
C GLY A 660 22.49 -22.47 12.25
N ASP A 661 23.46 -22.25 11.34
CA ASP A 661 24.85 -22.67 11.55
C ASP A 661 25.50 -21.91 12.72
N THR A 662 25.79 -22.67 13.78
CA THR A 662 26.39 -22.17 15.01
C THR A 662 27.79 -21.57 14.83
N THR A 663 28.46 -21.82 13.70
CA THR A 663 29.72 -21.17 13.32
C THR A 663 29.55 -19.67 13.17
N TYR A 664 28.50 -19.22 12.46
CA TYR A 664 28.16 -17.81 12.33
C TYR A 664 27.91 -17.18 13.70
N ARG A 665 27.17 -17.89 14.56
CA ARG A 665 26.90 -17.44 15.92
C ARG A 665 28.18 -17.18 16.71
N ARG A 666 29.12 -18.12 16.70
CA ARG A 666 30.42 -17.97 17.39
C ARG A 666 31.21 -16.76 16.88
N ILE A 667 31.24 -16.56 15.56
CA ILE A 667 31.97 -15.44 14.93
C ILE A 667 31.34 -14.10 15.33
N LEU A 668 30.01 -14.00 15.29
CA LEU A 668 29.29 -12.78 15.68
C LEU A 668 29.47 -12.44 17.17
N LEU A 669 29.47 -13.44 18.07
CA LEU A 669 29.75 -13.21 19.49
C LEU A 669 31.16 -12.64 19.70
N SER A 670 32.17 -13.20 19.03
CA SER A 670 33.55 -12.68 19.08
C SER A 670 33.67 -11.26 18.51
N ALA A 671 32.95 -10.98 17.42
CA ALA A 671 32.91 -9.65 16.81
C ALA A 671 32.28 -8.62 17.75
N ALA A 672 31.19 -8.99 18.45
CA ALA A 672 30.53 -8.14 19.43
C ALA A 672 31.44 -7.81 20.62
N ASP A 673 32.14 -8.81 21.16
CA ASP A 673 33.12 -8.61 22.24
C ASP A 673 34.26 -7.70 21.78
N SER A 674 34.76 -7.90 20.55
CA SER A 674 35.79 -7.05 19.95
C SER A 674 35.31 -5.61 19.80
N LEU A 675 34.12 -5.38 19.24
CA LEU A 675 33.52 -4.06 19.09
C LEU A 675 33.32 -3.36 20.45
N ALA A 676 32.90 -4.10 21.47
CA ALA A 676 32.69 -3.58 22.82
C ALA A 676 33.98 -3.05 23.47
N THR A 677 35.17 -3.40 22.98
CA THR A 677 36.46 -2.84 23.48
C THR A 677 36.64 -1.36 23.12
N LEU A 678 35.89 -0.83 22.15
CA LEU A 678 35.89 0.58 21.76
C LEU A 678 34.93 1.43 22.61
N PHE A 679 34.13 0.81 23.49
CA PHE A 679 33.22 1.53 24.38
C PHE A 679 33.96 2.22 25.51
N ASN A 680 33.68 3.50 25.72
CA ASN A 680 34.17 4.24 26.88
C ASN A 680 33.04 4.43 27.90
N PRO A 681 33.07 3.76 29.07
CA PRO A 681 31.98 3.82 30.04
C PRO A 681 31.77 5.20 30.68
N LYS A 682 32.78 6.08 30.67
CA LYS A 682 32.66 7.44 31.21
C LYS A 682 31.90 8.37 30.27
N ILE A 683 32.08 8.18 28.97
CA ILE A 683 31.40 8.95 27.93
C ILE A 683 30.04 8.32 27.63
N GLY A 684 29.97 6.99 27.61
CA GLY A 684 28.79 6.23 27.27
C GLY A 684 28.65 5.93 25.78
N THR A 685 29.70 6.06 24.96
CA THR A 685 29.65 5.73 23.52
C THR A 685 30.85 4.90 23.07
N ILE A 686 30.70 4.29 21.89
CA ILE A 686 31.75 3.57 21.15
C ILE A 686 32.57 4.59 20.35
N LEU A 687 33.89 4.46 20.40
CA LEU A 687 34.83 5.28 19.63
C LEU A 687 34.77 4.88 18.14
N SER A 688 34.44 5.82 17.24
CA SER A 688 34.34 5.54 15.80
C SER A 688 35.69 5.34 15.15
N TRP A 689 36.58 6.32 15.28
CA TRP A 689 37.89 6.33 14.63
C TRP A 689 39.02 6.57 15.63
N PRO A 690 39.68 5.49 16.11
CA PRO A 690 40.90 5.57 16.92
C PRO A 690 42.01 6.46 16.35
N ASP A 691 42.19 6.45 15.02
CA ASP A 691 43.24 7.21 14.32
C ASP A 691 42.97 8.73 14.29
N MET A 692 41.70 9.15 14.37
CA MET A 692 41.32 10.58 14.35
C MET A 692 41.68 11.30 15.66
N ARG A 693 42.00 10.56 16.73
CA ARG A 693 42.50 11.13 17.99
C ARG A 693 43.75 11.97 17.78
N ALA A 694 44.71 11.41 17.04
CA ALA A 694 45.96 12.09 16.74
C ALA A 694 45.82 13.06 15.56
N ARG A 695 45.09 12.66 14.51
CA ARG A 695 45.00 13.46 13.26
C ARG A 695 44.20 14.75 13.40
N MET A 696 43.10 14.71 14.14
CA MET A 696 42.14 15.83 14.24
C MET A 696 42.07 16.42 15.65
N GLY A 697 42.83 15.87 16.61
CA GLY A 697 42.72 16.23 18.01
C GLY A 697 41.35 15.89 18.61
N TRP A 698 40.72 14.81 18.15
CA TRP A 698 39.40 14.37 18.63
C TRP A 698 39.53 13.21 19.62
N PRO A 699 39.72 13.49 20.94
CA PRO A 699 40.14 12.49 21.93
C PRO A 699 39.17 11.31 22.05
N HIS A 700 37.86 11.55 21.90
CA HIS A 700 36.86 10.51 21.66
C HIS A 700 35.84 11.05 20.66
N ASN A 701 35.73 10.42 19.50
CA ASN A 701 34.79 10.77 18.44
C ASN A 701 33.75 9.67 18.26
N THR A 702 32.50 10.06 18.13
CA THR A 702 31.39 9.14 17.82
C THR A 702 30.60 9.71 16.65
N ILE A 703 30.42 8.93 15.60
CA ILE A 703 29.60 9.28 14.44
C ILE A 703 28.22 8.63 14.52
N ILE A 704 27.24 9.20 13.82
CA ILE A 704 25.86 8.69 13.87
C ILE A 704 25.73 7.26 13.33
N ASP A 705 26.60 6.85 12.41
CA ASP A 705 26.68 5.50 11.81
C ASP A 705 26.92 4.39 12.87
N ASN A 706 27.47 4.75 14.04
CA ASN A 706 27.57 3.84 15.17
C ASN A 706 26.23 3.22 15.58
N MET A 707 25.12 3.93 15.36
CA MET A 707 23.79 3.43 15.71
C MET A 707 23.45 2.11 15.01
N ILE A 708 23.94 1.90 13.79
CA ILE A 708 23.67 0.67 13.03
C ILE A 708 24.48 -0.51 13.56
N ASN A 709 25.69 -0.24 14.05
CA ASN A 709 26.57 -1.26 14.62
C ASN A 709 26.09 -1.80 15.98
N LEU A 710 25.15 -1.11 16.64
CA LEU A 710 24.56 -1.56 17.90
C LEU A 710 23.72 -2.83 17.73
N GLU A 711 23.21 -3.09 16.53
CA GLU A 711 22.40 -4.28 16.26
C GLU A 711 23.19 -5.57 16.51
N LEU A 712 24.49 -5.58 16.19
CA LEU A 712 25.39 -6.68 16.53
C LEU A 712 25.44 -6.94 18.03
N LEU A 713 25.47 -5.89 18.86
CA LEU A 713 25.56 -6.02 20.32
C LEU A 713 24.25 -6.50 20.93
N PHE A 714 23.12 -5.96 20.47
CA PHE A 714 21.79 -6.45 20.87
C PHE A 714 21.59 -7.91 20.47
N TRP A 715 21.94 -8.25 19.23
CA TRP A 715 21.90 -9.62 18.74
C TRP A 715 22.81 -10.55 19.55
N ALA A 716 24.03 -10.12 19.91
CA ALA A 716 24.95 -10.95 20.67
C ALA A 716 24.42 -11.22 22.09
N ALA A 717 23.91 -10.19 22.78
CA ALA A 717 23.35 -10.33 24.12
C ALA A 717 22.17 -11.32 24.16
N ARG A 718 21.29 -11.32 23.14
CA ARG A 718 20.18 -12.29 23.07
C ARG A 718 20.58 -13.69 22.59
N ASN A 719 21.77 -13.85 21.99
CA ASN A 719 22.27 -15.13 21.47
C ASN A 719 23.39 -15.74 22.31
N GLY A 720 23.42 -15.45 23.61
CA GLY A 720 24.35 -16.06 24.58
C GLY A 720 25.65 -15.30 24.83
N GLY A 721 25.74 -14.05 24.38
CA GLY A 721 26.76 -13.10 24.82
C GLY A 721 26.44 -12.47 26.18
N ASP A 722 27.41 -11.75 26.75
CA ASP A 722 27.26 -11.09 28.06
C ASP A 722 26.19 -9.98 28.00
N ARG A 723 25.36 -9.87 29.05
CA ARG A 723 24.38 -8.79 29.23
C ARG A 723 25.01 -7.39 29.10
N ARG A 724 26.29 -7.23 29.46
CA ARG A 724 27.05 -5.99 29.28
C ARG A 724 26.99 -5.47 27.83
N LEU A 725 26.88 -6.34 26.83
CA LEU A 725 26.77 -5.93 25.42
C LEU A 725 25.45 -5.18 25.17
N TYR A 726 24.35 -5.64 25.77
CA TYR A 726 23.07 -4.94 25.76
C TYR A 726 23.18 -3.58 26.46
N ASP A 727 23.76 -3.56 27.67
CA ASP A 727 23.89 -2.34 28.46
C ASP A 727 24.75 -1.28 27.74
N ILE A 728 25.80 -1.71 27.04
CA ILE A 728 26.61 -0.85 26.16
C ILE A 728 25.78 -0.26 25.03
N ALA A 729 24.98 -1.09 24.34
CA ALA A 729 24.17 -0.65 23.22
C ALA A 729 23.11 0.37 23.65
N VAL A 730 22.42 0.12 24.77
CA VAL A 730 21.45 1.07 25.35
C VAL A 730 22.13 2.36 25.78
N THR A 731 23.24 2.28 26.53
CA THR A 731 23.98 3.48 26.99
C THR A 731 24.48 4.32 25.81
N HIS A 732 24.94 3.67 24.74
CA HIS A 732 25.32 4.32 23.50
C HIS A 732 24.13 5.08 22.89
N ALA A 733 23.00 4.40 22.67
CA ALA A 733 21.82 5.01 22.08
C ALA A 733 21.30 6.20 22.91
N GLU A 734 21.25 6.08 24.24
CA GLU A 734 20.84 7.18 25.12
C GLU A 734 21.80 8.38 25.05
N THR A 735 23.10 8.12 24.97
CA THR A 735 24.10 9.19 24.89
C THR A 735 24.07 9.88 23.53
N THR A 736 23.92 9.12 22.46
CA THR A 736 23.72 9.63 21.10
C THR A 736 22.44 10.46 21.01
N MET A 737 21.30 9.97 21.53
CA MET A 737 20.04 10.71 21.58
C MET A 737 20.17 12.08 22.27
N ARG A 738 20.99 12.17 23.33
CA ARG A 738 21.22 13.42 24.08
C ARG A 738 22.15 14.41 23.37
N ASN A 739 23.15 13.93 22.62
CA ASN A 739 24.29 14.75 22.23
C ASN A 739 24.46 14.92 20.71
N HIS A 740 23.97 13.99 19.89
CA HIS A 740 24.14 14.00 18.43
C HIS A 740 23.11 14.83 17.68
N PHE A 741 22.14 15.43 18.35
CA PHE A 741 21.06 16.15 17.68
C PHE A 741 21.06 17.63 18.04
N ARG A 742 20.75 18.45 17.05
CA ARG A 742 20.45 19.88 17.22
C ARG A 742 19.02 20.03 17.76
N PRO A 743 18.63 21.24 18.22
CA PRO A 743 17.28 21.46 18.77
C PRO A 743 16.13 21.13 17.81
N ASP A 744 16.39 21.17 16.51
CA ASP A 744 15.43 20.84 15.45
C ASP A 744 15.39 19.35 15.08
N TYR A 745 16.13 18.49 15.81
CA TYR A 745 16.29 17.05 15.56
C TYR A 745 17.05 16.68 14.27
N SER A 746 17.79 17.62 13.67
CA SER A 746 18.82 17.29 12.69
C SER A 746 20.06 16.72 13.38
N ALA A 747 20.64 15.65 12.82
CA ALA A 747 21.83 15.01 13.37
C ALA A 747 23.11 15.78 13.00
N TYR A 748 24.02 15.93 13.98
CA TYR A 748 25.44 16.10 13.70
C TYR A 748 25.97 14.78 13.14
N HIS A 749 26.89 14.84 12.17
CA HIS A 749 27.57 13.63 11.74
C HIS A 749 28.48 13.11 12.86
N VAL A 750 29.34 13.95 13.43
CA VAL A 750 30.33 13.58 14.45
C VAL A 750 30.09 14.36 15.75
N VAL A 751 30.19 13.71 16.90
CA VAL A 751 30.31 14.38 18.21
C VAL A 751 31.64 14.03 18.85
N VAL A 752 32.32 15.06 19.34
CA VAL A 752 33.61 14.94 20.03
C VAL A 752 33.39 15.14 21.53
N TYR A 753 33.94 14.23 22.33
CA TYR A 753 33.79 14.19 23.79
C TYR A 753 35.12 14.33 24.50
N ASP A 754 35.08 14.93 25.68
CA ASP A 754 36.22 15.01 26.59
C ASP A 754 36.35 13.69 27.36
N THR A 755 37.50 13.03 27.25
CA THR A 755 37.74 11.72 27.88
C THR A 755 37.91 11.79 29.40
N VAL A 756 38.15 12.98 29.95
CA VAL A 756 38.34 13.19 31.39
C VAL A 756 37.01 13.51 32.09
N THR A 757 36.09 14.22 31.47
CA THR A 757 34.83 14.67 32.08
C THR A 757 33.61 13.92 31.55
N GLY A 758 33.71 13.27 30.38
CA GLY A 758 32.59 12.61 29.70
C GLY A 758 31.66 13.57 28.94
N LYS A 759 31.93 14.88 28.96
CA LYS A 759 31.05 15.90 28.37
C LYS A 759 31.29 16.08 26.87
N LYS A 760 30.22 16.42 26.14
CA LYS A 760 30.29 16.88 24.74
C LYS A 760 31.15 18.14 24.66
N ILE A 761 32.15 18.12 23.78
CA ILE A 761 32.97 19.29 23.42
C ILE A 761 32.30 20.06 22.29
N LYS A 762 32.01 19.37 21.18
CA LYS A 762 31.39 19.95 19.97
C LYS A 762 30.76 18.89 19.08
N GLY A 763 29.79 19.30 18.26
CA GLY A 763 29.31 18.53 17.11
C GLY A 763 29.94 19.10 15.84
N VAL A 764 30.40 18.23 14.93
CA VAL A 764 31.08 18.58 13.69
C VAL A 764 30.68 17.63 12.57
N THR A 765 31.21 17.84 11.37
CA THR A 765 31.05 16.94 10.23
C THR A 765 32.37 16.49 9.61
N HIS A 766 32.37 15.29 9.06
CA HIS A 766 33.43 14.79 8.18
C HIS A 766 32.95 14.50 6.75
N GLN A 767 31.64 14.33 6.55
CA GLN A 767 31.02 13.86 5.30
C GLN A 767 29.80 14.68 4.88
N GLY A 768 29.31 15.59 5.72
CA GLY A 768 28.24 16.54 5.39
C GLY A 768 28.82 17.87 4.90
N TYR A 769 27.94 18.77 4.46
CA TYR A 769 28.31 20.07 3.91
C TYR A 769 28.97 20.99 4.95
N ALA A 770 28.40 21.09 6.16
CA ALA A 770 28.89 21.93 7.24
C ALA A 770 28.58 21.30 8.62
N ASP A 771 29.20 21.80 9.68
CA ASP A 771 28.94 21.32 11.05
C ASP A 771 27.47 21.55 11.47
N GLU A 772 26.79 22.51 10.84
CA GLU A 772 25.42 22.93 11.08
C GLU A 772 24.43 22.35 10.06
N SER A 773 24.91 21.66 9.03
CA SER A 773 24.06 21.08 8.00
C SER A 773 23.48 19.72 8.40
N MET A 774 22.38 19.33 7.74
CA MET A 774 21.80 18.02 7.84
C MET A 774 22.25 17.13 6.68
N TRP A 775 23.31 16.38 6.93
CA TRP A 775 23.76 15.33 6.02
C TRP A 775 22.72 14.22 5.89
N ALA A 776 22.27 13.93 4.67
CA ALA A 776 21.06 13.13 4.45
C ALA A 776 21.22 11.69 4.95
N ARG A 777 22.35 11.04 4.63
CA ARG A 777 22.58 9.66 5.07
C ARG A 777 22.78 9.53 6.57
N GLY A 778 23.39 10.53 7.22
CA GLY A 778 23.50 10.56 8.67
C GLY A 778 22.13 10.63 9.37
N GLN A 779 21.21 11.40 8.81
CA GLN A 779 19.82 11.42 9.29
C GLN A 779 19.11 10.09 9.02
N ALA A 780 19.35 9.46 7.86
CA ALA A 780 18.80 8.14 7.54
C ALA A 780 19.30 7.05 8.52
N TRP A 781 20.58 7.08 8.90
CA TRP A 781 21.12 6.20 9.96
C TRP A 781 20.46 6.41 11.32
N ALA A 782 20.12 7.66 11.66
CA ALA A 782 19.37 7.94 12.88
C ALA A 782 17.95 7.35 12.84
N ILE A 783 17.23 7.49 11.72
CA ILE A 783 15.88 6.91 11.55
C ILE A 783 15.93 5.40 11.73
N TYR A 784 16.82 4.75 10.98
CA TYR A 784 17.00 3.30 11.08
C TYR A 784 17.43 2.89 12.48
N GLY A 785 18.48 3.53 13.01
CA GLY A 785 19.12 3.16 14.26
C GLY A 785 18.20 3.29 15.46
N PHE A 786 17.46 4.38 15.61
CA PHE A 786 16.54 4.54 16.75
C PHE A 786 15.30 3.63 16.63
N THR A 787 14.84 3.36 15.41
CA THR A 787 13.78 2.37 15.18
C THR A 787 14.27 0.97 15.60
N MET A 788 15.50 0.59 15.21
CA MET A 788 16.14 -0.66 15.61
C MET A 788 16.34 -0.74 17.12
N VAL A 789 16.82 0.33 17.78
CA VAL A 789 16.96 0.35 19.25
C VAL A 789 15.60 0.15 19.92
N TYR A 790 14.52 0.76 19.41
CA TYR A 790 13.19 0.50 19.95
C TYR A 790 12.77 -0.97 19.76
N ARG A 791 13.02 -1.58 18.59
CA ARG A 791 12.76 -3.01 18.37
C ARG A 791 13.43 -3.87 19.44
N GLU A 792 14.68 -3.56 19.79
CA GLU A 792 15.50 -4.36 20.72
C GLU A 792 15.24 -4.06 22.21
N THR A 793 14.74 -2.87 22.53
CA THR A 793 14.56 -2.42 23.94
C THR A 793 13.12 -2.32 24.37
N HIS A 794 12.19 -2.15 23.42
CA HIS A 794 10.80 -1.76 23.64
C HIS A 794 10.62 -0.46 24.45
N ASP A 795 11.66 0.35 24.59
CA ASP A 795 11.60 1.62 25.30
C ASP A 795 11.05 2.72 24.38
N ARG A 796 9.83 3.16 24.68
CA ARG A 796 9.10 4.18 23.90
C ARG A 796 9.87 5.48 23.72
N ARG A 797 10.82 5.83 24.59
CA ARG A 797 11.66 7.03 24.41
C ARG A 797 12.37 7.01 23.05
N PHE A 798 12.85 5.84 22.61
CA PHE A 798 13.51 5.70 21.31
C PHE A 798 12.52 5.71 20.14
N LEU A 799 11.30 5.16 20.31
CA LEU A 799 10.25 5.23 19.30
C LEU A 799 9.78 6.67 19.06
N ASP A 800 9.54 7.42 20.13
CA ASP A 800 9.15 8.83 20.06
C ASP A 800 10.26 9.68 19.44
N PHE A 801 11.53 9.34 19.72
CA PHE A 801 12.67 10.01 19.13
C PHE A 801 12.85 9.67 17.65
N ALA A 802 12.69 8.40 17.26
CA ALA A 802 12.74 7.95 15.87
C ALA A 802 11.70 8.69 15.00
N GLN A 803 10.47 8.86 15.50
CA GLN A 803 9.42 9.65 14.83
C GLN A 803 9.85 11.10 14.60
N LYS A 804 10.42 11.77 15.61
CA LYS A 804 10.89 13.17 15.50
C LYS A 804 11.99 13.32 14.44
N VAL A 805 12.96 12.41 14.44
CA VAL A 805 14.07 12.37 13.47
C VAL A 805 13.54 12.10 12.06
N ALA A 806 12.61 11.15 11.90
CA ALA A 806 11.97 10.81 10.64
C ALA A 806 11.14 11.97 10.09
N ASP A 807 10.36 12.63 10.93
CA ASP A 807 9.51 13.75 10.51
C ASP A 807 10.33 14.94 9.98
N VAL A 808 11.51 15.20 10.55
CA VAL A 808 12.43 16.22 10.00
C VAL A 808 12.91 15.83 8.61
N TYR A 809 13.35 14.59 8.44
CA TYR A 809 13.81 14.08 7.15
C TYR A 809 12.71 14.19 6.09
N LEU A 810 11.52 13.67 6.39
CA LEU A 810 10.37 13.68 5.47
C LEU A 810 9.90 15.09 5.12
N ARG A 811 9.92 16.04 6.07
CA ARG A 811 9.57 17.45 5.78
C ARG A 811 10.55 18.14 4.82
N ARG A 812 11.80 17.68 4.77
CA ARG A 812 12.85 18.27 3.94
C ARG A 812 13.09 17.51 2.64
N LEU A 813 12.45 16.35 2.46
CA LEU A 813 12.61 15.52 1.26
C LEU A 813 12.22 16.26 0.00
N PRO A 814 13.07 16.22 -1.03
CA PRO A 814 12.71 16.75 -2.31
C PRO A 814 11.66 15.87 -3.01
N PRO A 815 11.19 16.30 -4.18
CA PRO A 815 9.92 15.85 -4.73
C PRO A 815 9.78 14.47 -5.29
N ASP A 816 10.91 14.03 -5.79
CA ASP A 816 11.13 12.68 -6.23
C ASP A 816 11.37 11.74 -5.04
N HIS A 817 11.22 12.20 -3.80
CA HIS A 817 11.49 11.48 -2.55
C HIS A 817 12.95 11.04 -2.37
N ILE A 818 13.87 11.41 -3.29
CA ILE A 818 15.29 11.08 -3.20
C ILE A 818 16.08 12.28 -2.70
N PRO A 819 16.64 12.24 -1.48
CA PRO A 819 17.28 13.40 -0.87
C PRO A 819 18.48 13.88 -1.70
N TYR A 820 18.77 15.19 -1.58
CA TYR A 820 20.12 15.66 -1.85
C TYR A 820 21.09 15.02 -0.85
N TRP A 821 22.36 14.88 -1.22
CA TRP A 821 23.37 14.30 -0.33
C TRP A 821 23.46 15.01 1.04
N ASP A 822 23.19 16.32 1.05
CA ASP A 822 23.04 17.15 2.23
C ASP A 822 21.88 18.13 1.97
N PHE A 823 20.98 18.27 2.95
CA PHE A 823 19.77 19.07 2.79
C PHE A 823 20.01 20.59 2.85
N ASP A 824 21.20 21.02 3.24
CA ASP A 824 21.60 22.42 3.36
C ASP A 824 22.70 22.82 2.35
N ASP A 825 22.99 21.98 1.35
CA ASP A 825 23.96 22.34 0.31
C ASP A 825 23.46 23.56 -0.50
N PRO A 826 24.21 24.68 -0.55
CA PRO A 826 23.78 25.90 -1.23
C PRO A 826 23.68 25.76 -2.75
N SER A 827 24.18 24.67 -3.33
CA SER A 827 24.05 24.37 -4.76
C SER A 827 22.70 23.77 -5.13
N ILE A 828 21.83 23.44 -4.17
CA ILE A 828 20.44 23.00 -4.43
C ILE A 828 19.73 24.05 -5.35
N PRO A 829 19.06 23.62 -6.44
CA PRO A 829 18.68 22.23 -6.76
C PRO A 829 19.71 21.43 -7.57
N ASN A 830 20.88 21.98 -7.87
CA ASN A 830 21.96 21.33 -8.65
C ASN A 830 22.92 20.49 -7.78
N ALA A 831 22.70 20.42 -6.47
CA ALA A 831 23.45 19.52 -5.60
C ALA A 831 23.22 18.05 -6.02
N PRO A 832 24.22 17.17 -5.86
CA PRO A 832 24.05 15.76 -6.20
C PRO A 832 23.05 15.08 -5.24
N ARG A 833 22.39 14.04 -5.74
CA ARG A 833 21.44 13.22 -4.99
C ARG A 833 22.15 12.14 -4.18
N ASP A 834 21.41 11.54 -3.24
CA ASP A 834 21.88 10.37 -2.51
C ASP A 834 20.83 9.26 -2.44
N ALA A 835 20.83 8.39 -3.45
CA ALA A 835 19.98 7.20 -3.48
C ALA A 835 20.23 6.25 -2.30
N SER A 836 21.43 6.20 -1.72
CA SER A 836 21.68 5.39 -0.53
C SER A 836 20.97 5.91 0.72
N ALA A 837 20.91 7.23 0.89
CA ALA A 837 20.16 7.83 1.98
C ALA A 837 18.66 7.53 1.85
N ALA A 838 18.09 7.58 0.64
CA ALA A 838 16.72 7.15 0.38
C ALA A 838 16.49 5.67 0.72
N ALA A 839 17.36 4.77 0.25
CA ALA A 839 17.22 3.33 0.48
C ALA A 839 17.27 2.98 1.98
N VAL A 840 18.21 3.57 2.73
CA VAL A 840 18.31 3.40 4.19
C VAL A 840 17.08 3.94 4.90
N ALA A 841 16.64 5.15 4.54
CA ALA A 841 15.46 5.77 5.13
C ALA A 841 14.20 4.95 4.86
N ALA A 842 14.00 4.47 3.62
CA ALA A 842 12.87 3.61 3.26
C ALA A 842 12.83 2.33 4.12
N SER A 843 13.98 1.65 4.28
CA SER A 843 14.09 0.46 5.13
C SER A 843 13.70 0.75 6.59
N GLY A 844 14.20 1.85 7.16
CA GLY A 844 13.88 2.27 8.54
C GLY A 844 12.43 2.73 8.71
N LEU A 845 11.89 3.46 7.74
CA LEU A 845 10.51 3.98 7.75
C LEU A 845 9.47 2.87 7.65
N LEU A 846 9.72 1.81 6.88
CA LEU A 846 8.84 0.62 6.84
C LEU A 846 8.72 -0.02 8.23
N GLU A 847 9.85 -0.22 8.92
CA GLU A 847 9.85 -0.79 10.28
C GLU A 847 9.21 0.18 11.30
N LEU A 848 9.48 1.49 11.18
CA LEU A 848 8.85 2.51 12.02
C LEU A 848 7.32 2.55 11.84
N ALA A 849 6.84 2.39 10.61
CA ALA A 849 5.41 2.33 10.31
C ALA A 849 4.73 1.17 11.04
N ARG A 850 5.37 0.00 11.11
CA ARG A 850 4.86 -1.17 11.84
C ARG A 850 4.73 -0.90 13.34
N HIS A 851 5.71 -0.22 13.92
CA HIS A 851 5.73 0.05 15.36
C HIS A 851 4.77 1.16 15.78
N THR A 852 4.50 2.12 14.89
CA THR A 852 3.65 3.29 15.18
C THR A 852 2.22 3.14 14.69
N GLY A 853 1.97 2.33 13.66
CA GLY A 853 0.70 2.28 12.93
C GLY A 853 0.45 3.52 12.05
N ILE A 854 1.41 4.45 11.94
CA ILE A 854 1.26 5.69 11.17
C ILE A 854 1.50 5.39 9.69
N THR A 855 0.43 5.41 8.89
CA THR A 855 0.46 5.07 7.46
C THR A 855 1.42 5.94 6.65
N ARG A 856 1.61 7.22 7.04
CA ARG A 856 2.51 8.14 6.34
C ARG A 856 3.92 7.59 6.16
N TYR A 857 4.51 6.95 7.18
CA TYR A 857 5.87 6.42 7.07
C TYR A 857 5.98 5.33 6.01
N LYS A 858 4.97 4.45 5.93
CA LYS A 858 4.89 3.44 4.87
C LYS A 858 4.69 4.08 3.50
N THR A 859 3.77 5.02 3.37
CA THR A 859 3.51 5.73 2.10
C THR A 859 4.77 6.39 1.55
N GLU A 860 5.50 7.13 2.39
CA GLU A 860 6.75 7.80 1.98
C GLU A 860 7.86 6.80 1.65
N ALA A 861 7.95 5.68 2.37
CA ALA A 861 8.91 4.64 2.06
C ALA A 861 8.61 3.95 0.72
N VAL A 862 7.34 3.64 0.42
CA VAL A 862 6.94 3.06 -0.87
C VAL A 862 7.23 4.05 -2.01
N ALA A 863 6.95 5.34 -1.83
CA ALA A 863 7.26 6.37 -2.83
C ALA A 863 8.77 6.50 -3.10
N MET A 864 9.62 6.35 -2.08
CA MET A 864 11.08 6.25 -2.29
C MET A 864 11.45 5.02 -3.12
N LEU A 865 10.87 3.86 -2.82
CA LEU A 865 11.17 2.61 -3.53
C LEU A 865 10.69 2.65 -4.99
N GLU A 866 9.53 3.23 -5.26
CA GLU A 866 9.03 3.49 -6.61
C GLU A 866 9.97 4.42 -7.38
N ALA A 867 10.42 5.52 -6.76
CA ALA A 867 11.35 6.46 -7.38
C ALA A 867 12.71 5.79 -7.66
N LEU A 868 13.24 5.00 -6.72
CA LEU A 868 14.46 4.21 -6.89
C LEU A 868 14.33 3.13 -7.97
N SER A 869 13.12 2.60 -8.21
CA SER A 869 12.82 1.61 -9.26
C SER A 869 12.71 2.21 -10.66
N ALA A 870 12.72 3.54 -10.79
CA ALA A 870 12.51 4.25 -12.03
C ALA A 870 13.73 5.09 -12.44
N SER A 871 13.79 5.45 -13.73
CA SER A 871 14.78 6.42 -14.22
C SER A 871 14.56 7.80 -13.56
N PRO A 872 15.63 8.51 -13.16
CA PRO A 872 17.05 8.22 -13.42
C PRO A 872 17.74 7.34 -12.37
N TYR A 873 17.07 6.96 -11.28
CA TYR A 873 17.69 6.30 -10.12
C TYR A 873 17.95 4.82 -10.33
N ARG A 874 17.09 4.11 -11.04
CA ARG A 874 17.37 2.75 -11.51
C ARG A 874 18.40 2.83 -12.63
N SER A 875 19.57 2.24 -12.43
CA SER A 875 20.66 2.27 -13.42
C SER A 875 20.25 1.55 -14.71
N SER A 876 20.76 1.97 -15.87
CA SER A 876 20.54 1.28 -17.15
C SER A 876 20.97 -0.20 -17.11
N ASP A 877 20.45 -1.04 -18.00
CA ASP A 877 20.83 -2.46 -18.09
C ASP A 877 22.33 -2.68 -18.39
N ALA A 878 22.99 -1.70 -19.00
CA ALA A 878 24.43 -1.74 -19.26
C ALA A 878 25.29 -1.47 -18.00
N ASN A 879 24.70 -0.97 -16.92
CA ASN A 879 25.40 -0.66 -15.68
C ASN A 879 25.16 -1.81 -14.68
N PRO A 880 26.22 -2.46 -14.14
CA PRO A 880 26.07 -3.61 -13.26
C PRO A 880 25.38 -3.28 -11.92
N ALA A 881 25.46 -2.04 -11.44
CA ALA A 881 24.80 -1.64 -10.21
C ALA A 881 23.27 -1.52 -10.37
N VAL A 882 22.53 -1.79 -9.29
CA VAL A 882 21.06 -1.64 -9.30
C VAL A 882 20.69 -0.17 -9.36
N LEU A 883 21.21 0.63 -8.44
CA LEU A 883 20.92 2.05 -8.30
C LEU A 883 22.06 2.95 -8.75
N SER A 884 21.70 4.12 -9.27
CA SER A 884 22.58 5.23 -9.66
C SER A 884 22.38 6.43 -8.72
N HIS A 885 23.19 7.47 -8.91
CA HIS A 885 23.03 8.76 -8.23
C HIS A 885 23.11 8.73 -6.69
N SER A 886 24.15 8.07 -6.16
CA SER A 886 24.46 8.16 -4.73
C SER A 886 25.65 9.06 -4.43
N THR A 887 25.69 9.62 -3.22
CA THR A 887 26.79 10.50 -2.80
C THR A 887 27.33 10.14 -1.41
N GLY A 888 28.49 9.48 -1.38
CA GLY A 888 29.15 8.96 -0.19
C GLY A 888 29.88 10.02 0.63
N ASN A 889 30.92 10.65 0.07
CA ASN A 889 31.75 11.62 0.77
C ASN A 889 32.16 12.79 -0.14
N LYS A 890 31.23 13.72 -0.35
CA LYS A 890 31.46 14.88 -1.21
C LYS A 890 32.60 15.79 -0.73
N PRO A 891 32.75 16.13 0.58
CA PRO A 891 33.88 16.94 1.04
C PRO A 891 35.23 16.28 0.76
N GLY A 892 35.31 14.95 0.82
CA GLY A 892 36.51 14.18 0.48
C GLY A 892 36.68 13.87 -1.02
N GLY A 893 35.76 14.31 -1.89
CA GLY A 893 35.76 14.01 -3.33
C GLY A 893 35.53 12.53 -3.67
N GLY A 894 35.06 11.73 -2.72
CA GLY A 894 34.84 10.29 -2.88
C GLY A 894 33.37 9.97 -3.08
N GLU A 895 33.06 9.08 -4.03
CA GLU A 895 31.70 8.57 -4.28
C GLU A 895 30.70 9.71 -4.52
N VAL A 896 30.95 10.63 -5.46
CA VAL A 896 30.05 11.76 -5.74
C VAL A 896 29.25 11.47 -6.99
N ASP A 897 27.92 11.33 -6.85
CA ASP A 897 27.00 11.01 -7.94
C ASP A 897 27.37 9.73 -8.70
N VAL A 898 27.64 8.65 -7.95
CA VAL A 898 28.02 7.34 -8.51
C VAL A 898 27.21 6.20 -7.87
N PRO A 899 27.03 5.07 -8.56
CA PRO A 899 26.54 3.84 -7.93
C PRO A 899 27.45 3.33 -6.80
N ILE A 900 26.84 2.78 -5.75
CA ILE A 900 27.52 2.27 -4.55
C ILE A 900 26.82 1.03 -4.00
N ILE A 901 27.58 0.11 -3.42
CA ILE A 901 27.06 -1.21 -3.03
C ILE A 901 26.05 -1.15 -1.87
N TYR A 902 26.22 -0.19 -0.95
CA TYR A 902 25.34 -0.06 0.20
C TYR A 902 24.00 0.59 -0.16
N ALA A 903 23.90 1.34 -1.26
CA ALA A 903 22.59 1.73 -1.80
C ALA A 903 21.81 0.48 -2.22
N ASP A 904 22.43 -0.39 -3.03
CA ASP A 904 21.80 -1.60 -3.54
C ASP A 904 21.40 -2.56 -2.40
N TYR A 905 22.25 -2.73 -1.38
CA TYR A 905 21.93 -3.56 -0.21
C TYR A 905 20.70 -3.06 0.56
N TYR A 906 20.64 -1.77 0.92
CA TYR A 906 19.51 -1.25 1.70
C TYR A 906 18.24 -1.14 0.87
N TYR A 907 18.37 -0.98 -0.45
CA TYR A 907 17.25 -1.05 -1.38
C TYR A 907 16.66 -2.45 -1.42
N MET A 908 17.48 -3.49 -1.58
CA MET A 908 17.04 -4.88 -1.46
C MET A 908 16.42 -5.18 -0.09
N GLU A 909 17.02 -4.68 1.01
CA GLU A 909 16.42 -4.84 2.34
C GLU A 909 15.03 -4.22 2.43
N ALA A 910 14.86 -2.98 1.97
CA ALA A 910 13.59 -2.28 2.01
C ALA A 910 12.53 -2.98 1.16
N LEU A 911 12.88 -3.46 -0.03
CA LEU A 911 11.99 -4.27 -0.87
C LEU A 911 11.58 -5.57 -0.18
N MET A 912 12.54 -6.28 0.46
CA MET A 912 12.26 -7.50 1.22
C MET A 912 11.33 -7.23 2.41
N ARG A 913 11.47 -6.08 3.09
CA ARG A 913 10.59 -5.66 4.19
C ARG A 913 9.18 -5.38 3.69
N LEU A 914 9.05 -4.61 2.60
CA LEU A 914 7.76 -4.27 2.02
C LEU A 914 7.02 -5.52 1.53
N LEU A 915 7.73 -6.40 0.82
CA LEU A 915 7.18 -7.65 0.32
C LEU A 915 6.62 -8.50 1.46
N LYS A 916 7.38 -8.69 2.56
CA LYS A 916 6.90 -9.42 3.76
C LYS A 916 5.66 -8.81 4.44
N GLU A 917 5.32 -7.55 4.18
CA GLU A 917 4.09 -6.92 4.67
C GLU A 917 2.92 -7.05 3.70
N GLU A 918 3.20 -7.01 2.39
CA GLU A 918 2.19 -7.08 1.33
C GLU A 918 1.76 -8.51 1.02
N THR A 919 2.63 -9.48 1.29
CA THR A 919 2.22 -10.86 1.39
C THR A 919 1.54 -11.05 2.75
N PRO A 920 0.20 -11.23 2.83
CA PRO A 920 -0.42 -11.67 4.09
C PRO A 920 0.33 -12.91 4.55
N ALA A 921 0.47 -13.16 5.85
CA ALA A 921 1.22 -14.33 6.35
C ALA A 921 0.79 -15.68 5.73
N SER A 922 -0.35 -15.72 5.03
CA SER A 922 -0.88 -16.80 4.19
C SER A 922 -0.31 -16.93 2.76
N ALA A 923 0.55 -16.02 2.31
CA ALA A 923 1.28 -16.14 1.06
C ALA A 923 2.75 -15.82 1.38
N GLY A 924 3.63 -16.82 1.34
CA GLY A 924 5.05 -16.58 1.50
C GLY A 924 5.61 -15.88 0.26
N LEU A 925 6.76 -15.21 0.42
CA LEU A 925 7.77 -15.16 -0.63
C LEU A 925 8.00 -16.57 -1.22
N PRO A 926 8.41 -16.74 -2.49
CA PRO A 926 8.57 -18.04 -3.12
C PRO A 926 9.63 -18.87 -2.38
N GLN A 927 9.21 -19.57 -1.32
CA GLN A 927 9.97 -20.66 -0.75
C GLN A 927 9.90 -21.80 -1.75
N GLY A 928 11.07 -22.38 -2.02
CA GLY A 928 11.27 -23.37 -3.05
C GLY A 928 10.23 -24.49 -3.03
N ARG A 929 9.89 -24.97 -4.23
CA ARG A 929 9.55 -26.38 -4.39
C ARG A 929 10.82 -27.07 -4.92
N GLY A 930 11.26 -28.23 -4.45
CA GLY A 930 10.58 -29.18 -3.55
C GLY A 930 11.22 -29.21 -2.16
N THR A 931 10.45 -29.43 -1.11
CA THR A 931 9.23 -30.25 -1.09
C THR A 931 7.96 -29.46 -1.43
N ALA A 932 6.95 -30.13 -1.98
CA ALA A 932 5.66 -29.50 -2.26
C ALA A 932 5.11 -28.87 -0.97
N ALA A 933 4.35 -27.77 -1.07
CA ALA A 933 3.59 -27.27 0.08
C ALA A 933 2.83 -28.47 0.70
N PRO A 934 2.95 -28.71 2.02
CA PRO A 934 2.43 -29.91 2.63
C PRO A 934 0.94 -30.07 2.28
N ASP A 935 0.59 -31.18 1.64
CA ASP A 935 -0.76 -31.37 1.16
C ASP A 935 -1.68 -31.75 2.31
N PHE A 936 -2.34 -30.75 2.91
CA PHE A 936 -3.36 -30.96 3.94
C PHE A 936 -4.70 -31.47 3.37
N SER A 937 -4.77 -31.91 2.11
CA SER A 937 -5.98 -32.52 1.54
C SER A 937 -6.49 -33.75 2.32
N PRO A 938 -5.65 -34.64 2.92
CA PRO A 938 -6.13 -35.72 3.78
C PRO A 938 -6.87 -35.19 5.01
N LEU A 939 -6.33 -34.14 5.64
CA LEU A 939 -6.93 -33.47 6.78
C LEU A 939 -8.27 -32.83 6.39
N ALA A 940 -8.31 -32.14 5.25
CA ALA A 940 -9.53 -31.54 4.72
C ALA A 940 -10.61 -32.56 4.37
N ARG A 941 -10.21 -33.72 3.81
CA ARG A 941 -11.11 -34.85 3.51
C ARG A 941 -11.69 -35.43 4.79
N GLN A 942 -10.86 -35.65 5.81
CA GLN A 942 -11.30 -36.22 7.08
C GLN A 942 -12.36 -35.35 7.77
N VAL A 943 -12.13 -34.02 7.84
CA VAL A 943 -13.10 -33.08 8.40
C VAL A 943 -14.39 -33.08 7.57
N ARG A 944 -14.28 -33.08 6.24
CA ARG A 944 -15.45 -33.15 5.34
C ARG A 944 -16.25 -34.44 5.54
N THR A 945 -15.60 -35.59 5.73
CA THR A 945 -16.29 -36.86 6.04
C THR A 945 -17.12 -36.76 7.32
N TRP A 946 -16.63 -36.07 8.35
CA TRP A 946 -17.40 -35.88 9.58
C TRP A 946 -18.58 -34.92 9.40
N LEU A 947 -18.40 -33.86 8.60
CA LEU A 947 -19.48 -32.93 8.24
C LEU A 947 -20.57 -33.63 7.42
N ASP A 948 -20.19 -34.37 6.38
CA ASP A 948 -21.11 -35.09 5.48
C ASP A 948 -21.86 -36.23 6.22
N SER A 949 -21.23 -36.79 7.26
CA SER A 949 -21.85 -37.76 8.16
C SER A 949 -22.86 -37.15 9.14
N GLY A 950 -22.96 -35.82 9.18
CA GLY A 950 -23.82 -35.09 10.09
C GLY A 950 -23.31 -35.02 11.53
N PHE A 951 -22.05 -35.35 11.79
CA PHE A 951 -21.47 -35.29 13.14
C PHE A 951 -21.20 -33.86 13.60
N TYR A 952 -20.89 -32.97 12.67
CA TYR A 952 -20.70 -31.55 12.92
C TYR A 952 -21.50 -30.74 11.90
N PRO A 953 -22.20 -29.66 12.31
CA PRO A 953 -22.88 -28.75 11.38
C PRO A 953 -21.92 -27.73 10.74
N GLY A 954 -20.69 -27.62 11.27
CA GLY A 954 -19.62 -26.75 10.79
C GLY A 954 -18.38 -26.91 11.67
N ALA A 955 -17.22 -26.47 11.18
CA ALA A 955 -15.95 -26.59 11.91
C ALA A 955 -14.93 -25.53 11.47
N GLY A 956 -13.98 -25.21 12.35
CA GLY A 956 -12.75 -24.48 12.06
C GLY A 956 -11.53 -25.35 12.40
N LEU A 957 -10.45 -25.21 11.64
CA LEU A 957 -9.19 -25.90 11.88
C LEU A 957 -8.03 -24.97 11.61
N ILE A 958 -7.07 -24.93 12.53
CA ILE A 958 -5.79 -24.25 12.38
C ILE A 958 -4.64 -25.21 12.72
N VAL A 959 -3.57 -25.17 11.94
CA VAL A 959 -2.33 -25.91 12.14
C VAL A 959 -1.17 -24.94 11.93
N ALA A 960 -0.25 -24.89 12.87
CA ALA A 960 0.96 -24.09 12.81
C ALA A 960 2.20 -24.95 13.09
N GLN A 961 3.35 -24.54 12.54
CA GLN A 961 4.66 -25.13 12.80
C GLN A 961 5.70 -24.00 12.79
N ASN A 962 6.63 -24.01 13.74
CA ASN A 962 7.71 -22.99 13.83
C ASN A 962 7.18 -21.55 13.68
N ASP A 963 6.18 -21.17 14.48
CA ASP A 963 5.53 -19.84 14.46
C ASP A 963 4.77 -19.47 13.18
N GLN A 964 4.60 -20.41 12.24
CA GLN A 964 3.90 -20.18 10.98
C GLN A 964 2.62 -21.00 10.89
N ILE A 965 1.49 -20.35 10.60
CA ILE A 965 0.22 -21.03 10.30
C ILE A 965 0.35 -21.71 8.94
N LEU A 966 0.49 -23.03 8.94
CA LEU A 966 0.61 -23.85 7.73
C LEU A 966 -0.74 -24.17 7.09
N TYR A 967 -1.80 -24.25 7.90
CA TYR A 967 -3.13 -24.58 7.42
C TYR A 967 -4.20 -23.90 8.25
N ARG A 968 -5.14 -23.22 7.60
CA ARG A 968 -6.33 -22.66 8.26
C ARG A 968 -7.55 -22.81 7.36
N LYS A 969 -8.62 -23.38 7.90
CA LYS A 969 -9.85 -23.58 7.12
C LYS A 969 -11.09 -23.60 8.00
N PHE A 970 -12.18 -23.10 7.42
CA PHE A 970 -13.51 -23.14 8.00
C PHE A 970 -14.48 -23.87 7.08
N TRP A 971 -15.48 -24.51 7.66
CA TRP A 971 -16.53 -25.24 6.97
C TRP A 971 -17.90 -24.96 7.62
N GLY A 972 -18.95 -25.03 6.81
CA GLY A 972 -20.32 -24.78 7.26
C GLY A 972 -20.51 -23.35 7.74
N ASN A 973 -21.23 -23.19 8.84
CA ASN A 973 -21.57 -21.88 9.40
C ASN A 973 -20.53 -21.32 10.38
N VAL A 974 -19.37 -21.98 10.53
CA VAL A 974 -18.29 -21.51 11.41
C VAL A 974 -17.44 -20.48 10.65
N THR A 975 -17.19 -19.35 11.29
CA THR A 975 -16.39 -18.22 10.81
C THR A 975 -15.27 -17.92 11.81
N PRO A 976 -14.27 -17.09 11.46
CA PRO A 976 -13.24 -16.64 12.40
C PRO A 976 -13.79 -16.06 13.73
N ALA A 977 -14.95 -15.40 13.68
CA ALA A 977 -15.58 -14.80 14.85
C ALA A 977 -16.52 -15.76 15.62
N THR A 978 -16.58 -17.04 15.24
CA THR A 978 -17.48 -18.00 15.87
C THR A 978 -16.94 -18.47 17.21
N GLU A 979 -17.62 -18.09 18.28
CA GLU A 979 -17.32 -18.56 19.64
C GLU A 979 -18.11 -19.82 19.98
N VAL A 980 -17.42 -20.89 20.38
CA VAL A 980 -18.02 -22.18 20.75
C VAL A 980 -17.55 -22.59 22.14
N HIS A 981 -18.42 -23.23 22.92
CA HIS A 981 -17.99 -23.86 24.17
C HIS A 981 -17.00 -24.98 23.85
N VAL A 982 -15.77 -24.85 24.35
CA VAL A 982 -14.71 -25.83 24.07
C VAL A 982 -14.77 -27.02 25.04
N ALA A 983 -15.67 -26.98 26.02
CA ALA A 983 -15.88 -28.01 27.04
C ALA A 983 -14.54 -28.50 27.62
N SER A 984 -14.25 -29.81 27.66
CA SER A 984 -13.07 -30.35 28.37
C SER A 984 -11.72 -29.77 27.95
N ALA A 985 -11.60 -29.19 26.74
CA ALA A 985 -10.39 -28.46 26.34
C ALA A 985 -10.06 -27.32 27.32
N GLY A 986 -11.08 -26.67 27.89
CA GLY A 986 -10.93 -25.61 28.89
C GLY A 986 -10.18 -26.02 30.16
N LYS A 987 -10.02 -27.32 30.43
CA LYS A 987 -9.19 -27.81 31.54
C LYS A 987 -7.73 -27.39 31.40
N TRP A 988 -7.21 -27.33 30.17
CA TRP A 988 -5.84 -26.90 29.92
C TRP A 988 -5.65 -25.41 30.22
N LEU A 989 -6.61 -24.58 29.78
CA LEU A 989 -6.66 -23.15 30.12
C LEU A 989 -6.77 -22.92 31.64
N ALA A 990 -7.58 -23.73 32.32
CA ALA A 990 -7.77 -23.63 33.76
C ALA A 990 -6.49 -24.00 34.54
N ALA A 991 -5.82 -25.07 34.14
CA ALA A 991 -4.56 -25.46 34.75
C ALA A 991 -3.45 -24.43 34.51
N ALA A 992 -3.36 -23.86 33.31
CA ALA A 992 -2.43 -22.77 33.01
C ALA A 992 -2.72 -21.52 33.88
N THR A 993 -3.99 -21.20 34.11
CA THR A 993 -4.39 -20.10 35.00
C THR A 993 -3.91 -20.33 36.44
N ILE A 994 -4.10 -21.55 36.95
CA ILE A 994 -3.63 -21.93 38.29
C ILE A 994 -2.10 -21.97 38.34
N ALA A 995 -1.44 -22.43 37.26
CA ALA A 995 0.01 -22.45 37.15
C ALA A 995 0.60 -21.04 37.27
N ALA A 996 -0.03 -20.03 36.67
CA ALA A 996 0.37 -18.64 36.85
C ALA A 996 0.26 -18.18 38.33
N VAL A 997 -0.75 -18.64 39.07
CA VAL A 997 -0.90 -18.34 40.51
C VAL A 997 0.17 -19.06 41.35
N VAL A 998 0.58 -20.26 40.93
CA VAL A 998 1.69 -21.00 41.55
C VAL A 998 3.03 -20.32 41.27
N ASP A 999 3.26 -19.82 40.06
CA ASP A 999 4.45 -19.04 39.70
C ASP A 999 4.59 -17.76 40.54
N GLU A 1000 3.47 -17.16 40.93
CA GLU A 1000 3.44 -16.02 41.86
C GLU A 1000 3.74 -16.41 43.32
N GLY A 1001 3.89 -17.70 43.62
CA GLY A 1001 4.11 -18.23 44.96
C GLY A 1001 2.89 -18.14 45.87
N LYS A 1002 1.70 -17.84 45.34
CA LYS A 1002 0.45 -17.72 46.11
C LYS A 1002 -0.22 -19.07 46.37
N LEU A 1003 0.01 -20.04 45.48
CA LEU A 1003 -0.36 -21.43 45.66
C LEU A 1003 0.89 -22.32 45.51
N SER A 1004 0.82 -23.51 46.10
CA SER A 1004 1.76 -24.59 45.81
C SER A 1004 1.01 -25.77 45.21
N TRP A 1005 1.62 -26.47 44.25
CA TRP A 1005 1.10 -27.73 43.71
C TRP A 1005 0.82 -28.78 44.80
N ASN A 1006 1.55 -28.71 45.92
CA ASN A 1006 1.42 -29.65 47.04
C ASN A 1006 0.49 -29.13 48.15
N ASP A 1007 -0.14 -27.97 47.97
CA ASP A 1007 -1.13 -27.49 48.93
C ASP A 1007 -2.30 -28.45 48.99
N LYS A 1008 -2.62 -28.90 50.21
CA LYS A 1008 -3.80 -29.72 50.47
C LYS A 1008 -5.06 -28.88 50.46
N VAL A 1009 -6.19 -29.44 50.03
CA VAL A 1009 -7.51 -28.78 50.06
C VAL A 1009 -7.80 -28.19 51.44
N VAL A 1010 -7.59 -28.96 52.52
CA VAL A 1010 -7.87 -28.53 53.91
C VAL A 1010 -7.08 -27.29 54.35
N LYS A 1011 -5.95 -26.96 53.70
CA LYS A 1011 -5.19 -25.72 53.98
C LYS A 1011 -6.01 -24.48 53.62
N TRP A 1012 -6.77 -24.54 52.53
CA TRP A 1012 -7.52 -23.42 51.96
C TRP A 1012 -9.02 -23.51 52.23
N LEU A 1013 -9.53 -24.73 52.38
CA LEU A 1013 -10.93 -25.07 52.61
C LEU A 1013 -11.04 -26.02 53.82
N PRO A 1014 -10.84 -25.51 55.05
CA PRO A 1014 -10.78 -26.33 56.28
C PRO A 1014 -12.09 -27.07 56.60
N GLU A 1015 -13.19 -26.73 55.92
CA GLU A 1015 -14.47 -27.40 56.02
C GLU A 1015 -14.50 -28.80 55.40
N PHE A 1016 -13.51 -29.19 54.60
CA PHE A 1016 -13.34 -30.56 54.09
C PHE A 1016 -12.64 -31.43 55.14
N THR A 1017 -13.44 -32.10 55.98
CA THR A 1017 -12.96 -32.90 57.12
C THR A 1017 -12.74 -34.39 56.82
N ASP A 1018 -13.09 -34.85 55.63
CA ASP A 1018 -12.91 -36.23 55.18
C ASP A 1018 -11.65 -36.40 54.29
N GLY A 1019 -11.46 -37.57 53.67
CA GLY A 1019 -10.27 -37.86 52.87
C GLY A 1019 -10.08 -36.92 51.69
N LYS A 1020 -11.16 -36.35 51.14
CA LYS A 1020 -11.13 -35.32 50.10
C LYS A 1020 -10.32 -34.09 50.50
N GLY A 1021 -10.36 -33.69 51.78
CA GLY A 1021 -9.58 -32.57 52.31
C GLY A 1021 -8.06 -32.79 52.27
N GLN A 1022 -7.60 -34.04 52.19
CA GLN A 1022 -6.18 -34.40 52.11
C GLN A 1022 -5.62 -34.39 50.69
N ALA A 1023 -6.48 -34.28 49.67
CA ALA A 1023 -6.04 -34.15 48.27
C ALA A 1023 -5.22 -32.88 48.07
N THR A 1024 -4.20 -32.96 47.21
CA THR A 1024 -3.35 -31.82 46.83
C THR A 1024 -3.90 -31.11 45.59
N LEU A 1025 -3.52 -29.84 45.38
CA LEU A 1025 -3.85 -29.08 44.18
C LEU A 1025 -3.46 -29.84 42.89
N ARG A 1026 -2.31 -30.49 42.89
CA ARG A 1026 -1.84 -31.39 41.83
C ARG A 1026 -2.85 -32.51 41.54
N GLN A 1027 -3.32 -33.21 42.58
CA GLN A 1027 -4.28 -34.30 42.45
C GLN A 1027 -5.65 -33.84 41.96
N LEU A 1028 -6.07 -32.61 42.31
CA LEU A 1028 -7.33 -32.03 41.83
C LEU A 1028 -7.31 -31.80 40.31
N LEU A 1029 -6.18 -31.33 39.77
CA LEU A 1029 -6.01 -31.06 38.35
C LEU A 1029 -5.61 -32.29 37.54
N SER A 1030 -5.05 -33.33 38.17
CA SER A 1030 -4.68 -34.59 37.53
C SER A 1030 -5.73 -35.70 37.63
N HIS A 1031 -6.92 -35.40 38.16
CA HIS A 1031 -8.04 -36.34 38.32
C HIS A 1031 -7.71 -37.55 39.21
N THR A 1032 -6.85 -37.36 40.21
CA THR A 1032 -6.49 -38.39 41.20
C THR A 1032 -6.93 -38.00 42.62
N ALA A 1033 -7.74 -36.96 42.78
CA ALA A 1033 -8.11 -36.42 44.09
C ALA A 1033 -9.18 -37.22 44.87
N GLY A 1034 -9.80 -38.24 44.27
CA GLY A 1034 -10.82 -39.04 44.96
C GLY A 1034 -12.23 -38.42 45.00
N TYR A 1035 -12.45 -37.36 44.23
CA TYR A 1035 -13.76 -36.73 44.06
C TYR A 1035 -14.56 -37.44 42.97
N PRO A 1036 -15.91 -37.45 43.04
CA PRO A 1036 -16.75 -37.85 41.92
C PRO A 1036 -16.43 -37.04 40.65
N ASP A 1037 -16.63 -37.66 39.49
CA ASP A 1037 -16.39 -37.07 38.17
C ASP A 1037 -17.33 -35.89 37.87
N TYR A 1038 -18.63 -36.10 38.12
CA TYR A 1038 -19.74 -35.16 37.95
C TYR A 1038 -20.78 -35.30 39.06
N GLN A 1039 -21.74 -34.37 39.14
CA GLN A 1039 -22.80 -34.46 40.13
C GLN A 1039 -23.65 -35.73 39.92
N PRO A 1040 -23.95 -36.51 40.97
CA PRO A 1040 -24.75 -37.73 40.84
C PRO A 1040 -26.16 -37.48 40.27
N ALA A 1041 -26.66 -38.42 39.48
CA ALA A 1041 -28.02 -38.35 38.94
C ALA A 1041 -29.07 -38.18 40.06
N GLY A 1042 -29.94 -37.16 39.93
CA GLY A 1042 -30.97 -36.83 40.91
C GLY A 1042 -30.58 -35.79 41.98
N ARG A 1043 -29.33 -35.28 41.97
CA ARG A 1043 -28.91 -34.09 42.74
C ARG A 1043 -29.21 -32.80 41.98
N HIS A 1044 -29.05 -31.65 42.65
CA HIS A 1044 -29.25 -30.32 42.07
C HIS A 1044 -28.39 -30.14 40.81
N ARG A 1045 -28.91 -29.42 39.82
CA ARG A 1045 -28.18 -29.07 38.61
C ARG A 1045 -26.97 -28.22 39.00
N ASP A 1046 -25.86 -28.33 38.27
CA ASP A 1046 -24.67 -27.50 38.51
C ASP A 1046 -24.89 -26.07 37.98
N ASP A 1047 -25.83 -25.34 38.59
CA ASP A 1047 -26.28 -23.98 38.24
C ASP A 1047 -25.98 -22.96 39.35
N TYR A 1048 -24.89 -23.19 40.10
CA TYR A 1048 -24.42 -22.29 41.17
C TYR A 1048 -24.06 -20.89 40.64
N GLN A 1049 -24.05 -19.89 41.53
CA GLN A 1049 -23.65 -18.53 41.19
C GLN A 1049 -22.16 -18.28 41.41
N THR A 1050 -21.51 -19.04 42.29
CA THR A 1050 -20.08 -18.87 42.60
C THR A 1050 -19.38 -20.21 42.82
N LEU A 1051 -18.05 -20.22 42.70
CA LEU A 1051 -17.24 -21.39 43.07
C LEU A 1051 -17.37 -21.73 44.56
N ALA A 1052 -17.62 -20.73 45.41
CA ALA A 1052 -17.86 -20.95 46.84
C ALA A 1052 -19.12 -21.80 47.08
N GLU A 1053 -20.22 -21.46 46.40
CA GLU A 1053 -21.47 -22.23 46.46
C GLU A 1053 -21.27 -23.64 45.89
N ALA A 1054 -20.64 -23.76 44.72
CA ALA A 1054 -20.36 -25.06 44.11
C ALA A 1054 -19.55 -25.97 45.04
N VAL A 1055 -18.50 -25.43 45.66
CA VAL A 1055 -17.65 -26.17 46.59
C VAL A 1055 -18.39 -26.57 47.87
N ALA A 1056 -19.29 -25.73 48.37
CA ALA A 1056 -20.14 -26.08 49.53
C ALA A 1056 -21.01 -27.32 49.25
N HIS A 1057 -21.48 -27.49 48.02
CA HIS A 1057 -22.24 -28.68 47.61
C HIS A 1057 -21.36 -29.89 47.30
N ILE A 1058 -20.20 -29.68 46.68
CA ILE A 1058 -19.21 -30.74 46.40
C ILE A 1058 -18.70 -31.37 47.69
N LYS A 1059 -18.55 -30.57 48.75
CA LYS A 1059 -18.12 -31.02 50.07
C LYS A 1059 -18.96 -32.20 50.58
N ASP A 1060 -20.27 -32.12 50.44
CA ASP A 1060 -21.23 -33.09 50.97
C ASP A 1060 -21.41 -34.33 50.07
N LEU A 1061 -20.70 -34.40 48.94
CA LEU A 1061 -20.66 -35.60 48.10
C LEU A 1061 -19.76 -36.67 48.75
N PRO A 1062 -20.09 -37.96 48.63
CA PRO A 1062 -19.23 -39.02 49.15
C PRO A 1062 -17.86 -38.99 48.46
N GLU A 1063 -16.83 -39.35 49.22
CA GLU A 1063 -15.50 -39.67 48.67
C GLU A 1063 -15.61 -40.91 47.79
N ASP A 1064 -15.17 -40.82 46.52
CA ASP A 1064 -15.20 -41.94 45.57
C ASP A 1064 -14.05 -42.92 45.87
N THR A 1065 -12.85 -42.38 46.06
CA THR A 1065 -11.63 -43.14 46.36
C THR A 1065 -10.65 -42.30 47.19
N LEU A 1066 -9.62 -42.92 47.77
CA LEU A 1066 -8.58 -42.17 48.49
C LEU A 1066 -7.74 -41.33 47.51
N PRO A 1067 -7.35 -40.09 47.85
CA PRO A 1067 -6.50 -39.26 46.99
C PRO A 1067 -5.20 -39.97 46.60
N GLY A 1068 -4.86 -39.93 45.31
CA GLY A 1068 -3.68 -40.55 44.70
C GLY A 1068 -3.83 -42.03 44.39
N THR A 1069 -4.96 -42.68 44.70
CA THR A 1069 -5.10 -44.14 44.51
C THR A 1069 -5.74 -44.54 43.19
N VAL A 1070 -6.64 -43.73 42.63
CA VAL A 1070 -7.36 -44.00 41.37
C VAL A 1070 -7.39 -42.76 40.51
N PHE A 1071 -7.13 -42.92 39.21
CA PHE A 1071 -7.37 -41.89 38.19
C PHE A 1071 -8.81 -42.03 37.68
N HIS A 1072 -9.57 -40.93 37.75
CA HIS A 1072 -10.95 -40.89 37.30
C HIS A 1072 -11.28 -39.53 36.68
N TYR A 1073 -11.24 -39.45 35.35
CA TYR A 1073 -11.34 -38.18 34.61
C TYR A 1073 -12.68 -37.46 34.85
N GLY A 1074 -12.63 -36.23 35.36
CA GLY A 1074 -13.84 -35.50 35.78
C GLY A 1074 -13.71 -33.97 35.75
N GLY A 1075 -14.74 -33.28 36.23
CA GLY A 1075 -14.79 -31.81 36.28
C GLY A 1075 -14.91 -31.23 37.69
N LEU A 1076 -15.47 -31.97 38.65
CA LEU A 1076 -15.80 -31.42 39.98
C LEU A 1076 -14.58 -31.07 40.82
N ALA A 1077 -13.52 -31.90 40.80
CA ALA A 1077 -12.29 -31.60 41.54
C ALA A 1077 -11.66 -30.26 41.11
N MET A 1078 -11.81 -29.88 39.84
CA MET A 1078 -11.29 -28.61 39.32
C MET A 1078 -12.08 -27.39 39.80
N GLN A 1079 -13.35 -27.54 40.19
CA GLN A 1079 -14.11 -26.47 40.85
C GLN A 1079 -13.47 -26.12 42.21
N VAL A 1080 -13.03 -27.14 42.95
CA VAL A 1080 -12.31 -26.98 44.23
C VAL A 1080 -10.96 -26.31 44.00
N ALA A 1081 -10.22 -26.72 42.96
CA ALA A 1081 -8.95 -26.09 42.59
C ALA A 1081 -9.12 -24.61 42.20
N GLY A 1082 -10.16 -24.29 41.43
CA GLY A 1082 -10.53 -22.92 41.10
C GLY A 1082 -10.82 -22.09 42.36
N ARG A 1083 -11.59 -22.66 43.30
CA ARG A 1083 -11.90 -21.97 44.57
C ARG A 1083 -10.66 -21.73 45.43
N MET A 1084 -9.73 -22.68 45.45
CA MET A 1084 -8.43 -22.48 46.11
C MET A 1084 -7.67 -21.29 45.49
N ALA A 1085 -7.70 -21.14 44.17
CA ALA A 1085 -7.09 -20.00 43.47
C ALA A 1085 -7.79 -18.67 43.77
N GLU A 1086 -9.13 -18.65 43.86
CA GLU A 1086 -9.87 -17.46 44.27
C GLU A 1086 -9.49 -17.02 45.69
N LEU A 1087 -9.39 -17.98 46.63
CA LEU A 1087 -9.00 -17.69 48.01
C LEU A 1087 -7.55 -17.22 48.13
N ALA A 1088 -6.63 -17.80 47.37
CA ALA A 1088 -5.22 -17.43 47.38
C ALA A 1088 -4.94 -16.05 46.79
N THR A 1089 -5.83 -15.55 45.92
CA THR A 1089 -5.62 -14.30 45.18
C THR A 1089 -6.59 -13.19 45.55
N GLY A 1090 -7.73 -13.52 46.17
CA GLY A 1090 -8.82 -12.59 46.47
C GLY A 1090 -9.63 -12.15 45.24
N LYS A 1091 -9.52 -12.85 44.10
CA LYS A 1091 -10.19 -12.50 42.83
C LYS A 1091 -11.11 -13.64 42.39
N ASP A 1092 -12.19 -13.31 41.69
CA ASP A 1092 -13.05 -14.32 41.06
C ASP A 1092 -12.33 -15.00 39.88
N TRP A 1093 -12.78 -16.20 39.53
CA TRP A 1093 -12.12 -17.02 38.52
C TRP A 1093 -12.00 -16.38 37.13
N GLU A 1094 -13.06 -15.75 36.62
CA GLU A 1094 -13.02 -15.15 35.29
C GLU A 1094 -12.04 -13.98 35.27
N THR A 1095 -12.04 -13.13 36.31
CA THR A 1095 -11.03 -12.08 36.45
C THR A 1095 -9.61 -12.65 36.46
N LEU A 1096 -9.38 -13.76 37.16
CA LEU A 1096 -8.07 -14.42 37.19
C LEU A 1096 -7.64 -14.94 35.81
N PHE A 1097 -8.52 -15.64 35.11
CA PHE A 1097 -8.23 -16.12 33.75
C PHE A 1097 -7.92 -14.98 32.79
N GLN A 1098 -8.72 -13.90 32.83
CA GLN A 1098 -8.51 -12.72 31.98
C GLN A 1098 -7.17 -12.04 32.24
N GLU A 1099 -6.81 -11.85 33.50
CA GLU A 1099 -5.56 -11.18 33.84
C GLU A 1099 -4.31 -12.02 33.57
N LYS A 1100 -4.38 -13.33 33.84
CA LYS A 1100 -3.19 -14.20 33.80
C LYS A 1100 -2.96 -14.83 32.44
N ILE A 1101 -4.01 -15.14 31.70
CA ILE A 1101 -3.92 -15.90 30.45
C ILE A 1101 -4.51 -15.12 29.28
N ALA A 1102 -5.81 -14.81 29.30
CA ALA A 1102 -6.47 -14.32 28.08
C ALA A 1102 -5.96 -12.95 27.60
N ARG A 1103 -5.84 -11.92 28.46
CA ARG A 1103 -5.35 -10.60 28.03
C ARG A 1103 -3.88 -10.61 27.60
N PRO A 1104 -2.94 -11.25 28.35
CA PRO A 1104 -1.56 -11.33 27.90
C PRO A 1104 -1.37 -12.05 26.56
N LEU A 1105 -2.27 -12.98 26.23
CA LEU A 1105 -2.27 -13.72 24.96
C LEU A 1105 -3.14 -13.09 23.85
N GLY A 1106 -3.77 -11.93 24.12
CA GLY A 1106 -4.67 -11.29 23.16
C GLY A 1106 -5.95 -12.08 22.84
N MET A 1107 -6.37 -12.99 23.72
CA MET A 1107 -7.56 -13.83 23.58
C MET A 1107 -8.83 -13.04 23.94
N THR A 1108 -9.27 -12.17 23.02
CA THR A 1108 -10.33 -11.19 23.28
C THR A 1108 -11.75 -11.75 23.27
N GLY A 1109 -11.96 -12.94 22.70
CA GLY A 1109 -13.27 -13.60 22.61
C GLY A 1109 -13.37 -14.85 23.50
N THR A 1110 -12.40 -15.10 24.38
CA THR A 1110 -12.37 -16.28 25.24
C THR A 1110 -12.71 -15.95 26.68
N HIS A 1111 -13.70 -16.65 27.22
CA HIS A 1111 -14.25 -16.43 28.56
C HIS A 1111 -14.65 -17.75 29.22
N PHE A 1112 -14.50 -17.85 30.53
CA PHE A 1112 -15.19 -18.87 31.32
C PHE A 1112 -16.61 -18.40 31.61
N THR A 1113 -17.56 -19.05 30.95
CA THR A 1113 -18.99 -18.74 31.08
C THR A 1113 -19.74 -19.94 31.64
N PRO A 1114 -20.90 -19.76 32.29
CA PRO A 1114 -21.78 -20.88 32.58
C PRO A 1114 -22.16 -21.61 31.29
N VAL A 1115 -22.20 -22.94 31.33
CA VAL A 1115 -22.56 -23.78 30.16
C VAL A 1115 -24.06 -23.63 29.81
N ASP A 1116 -24.87 -23.24 30.79
CA ASP A 1116 -26.27 -22.89 30.58
C ASP A 1116 -26.52 -21.39 30.81
N THR A 1117 -27.23 -20.77 29.87
CA THR A 1117 -27.63 -19.36 29.92
C THR A 1117 -28.92 -19.11 30.71
N THR A 1118 -29.59 -20.16 31.20
CA THR A 1118 -30.89 -20.03 31.90
C THR A 1118 -30.80 -19.57 33.37
N GLY A 1119 -29.61 -19.24 33.88
CA GLY A 1119 -29.36 -18.66 35.21
C GLY A 1119 -28.49 -19.56 36.09
N GLY A 1120 -27.54 -18.95 36.85
CA GLY A 1120 -26.43 -19.67 37.51
C GLY A 1120 -25.08 -19.18 37.01
N HIS A 1121 -24.42 -18.23 37.69
CA HIS A 1121 -23.20 -17.57 37.21
C HIS A 1121 -21.86 -18.13 37.72
N ASN A 1122 -21.78 -19.43 38.03
CA ASN A 1122 -20.51 -20.09 38.31
C ASN A 1122 -19.82 -20.55 37.01
N PRO A 1123 -18.56 -20.17 36.74
CA PRO A 1123 -17.79 -20.75 35.65
C PRO A 1123 -17.50 -22.23 35.91
N MET A 1124 -17.94 -23.11 35.00
CA MET A 1124 -17.58 -24.54 35.08
C MET A 1124 -16.10 -24.71 34.73
N ILE A 1125 -15.20 -24.83 35.72
CA ILE A 1125 -13.74 -24.84 35.49
C ILE A 1125 -13.31 -25.94 34.50
N GLY A 1126 -13.97 -27.10 34.58
CA GLY A 1126 -13.68 -28.24 33.72
C GLY A 1126 -14.27 -28.16 32.31
N GLY A 1127 -15.07 -27.15 31.95
CA GLY A 1127 -15.62 -27.05 30.59
C GLY A 1127 -16.56 -25.88 30.23
N GLY A 1128 -16.57 -24.82 31.02
CA GLY A 1128 -17.35 -23.60 30.80
C GLY A 1128 -16.63 -22.59 29.89
N ALA A 1129 -15.38 -22.86 29.50
CA ALA A 1129 -14.66 -22.03 28.57
C ALA A 1129 -15.37 -21.99 27.20
N ARG A 1130 -15.57 -20.78 26.69
CA ARG A 1130 -16.05 -20.49 25.33
C ARG A 1130 -15.02 -19.61 24.66
N GLY A 1131 -14.68 -19.89 23.41
CA GLY A 1131 -13.64 -19.14 22.69
C GLY A 1131 -13.69 -19.36 21.18
N THR A 1132 -12.83 -18.64 20.48
CA THR A 1132 -12.67 -18.70 19.02
C THR A 1132 -11.52 -19.63 18.63
N LEU A 1133 -11.39 -19.90 17.32
CA LEU A 1133 -10.31 -20.73 16.78
C LEU A 1133 -8.95 -20.07 17.02
N ASP A 1134 -8.86 -18.77 16.76
CA ASP A 1134 -7.61 -18.02 16.78
C ASP A 1134 -7.13 -17.74 18.22
N ASP A 1135 -8.06 -17.41 19.13
CA ASP A 1135 -7.71 -17.20 20.55
C ASP A 1135 -7.06 -18.44 21.17
N TYR A 1136 -7.66 -19.61 20.96
CA TYR A 1136 -7.10 -20.85 21.51
C TYR A 1136 -5.76 -21.20 20.85
N ALA A 1137 -5.56 -20.83 19.58
CA ALA A 1137 -4.27 -21.02 18.92
C ALA A 1137 -3.16 -20.18 19.57
N HIS A 1138 -3.45 -18.97 20.04
CA HIS A 1138 -2.48 -18.16 20.82
C HIS A 1138 -2.09 -18.83 22.14
N PHE A 1139 -3.05 -19.50 22.80
CA PHE A 1139 -2.73 -20.31 23.97
C PHE A 1139 -1.79 -21.47 23.64
N LEU A 1140 -2.05 -22.20 22.55
CA LEU A 1140 -1.18 -23.30 22.13
C LEU A 1140 0.20 -22.81 21.69
N ASP A 1141 0.28 -21.63 21.11
CA ASP A 1141 1.54 -20.97 20.78
C ASP A 1141 2.39 -20.72 22.04
N MET A 1142 1.78 -20.21 23.11
CA MET A 1142 2.46 -20.02 24.40
C MET A 1142 2.97 -21.34 25.00
N ILE A 1143 2.18 -22.42 24.89
CA ILE A 1143 2.57 -23.74 25.36
C ILE A 1143 3.71 -24.33 24.49
N ALA A 1144 3.63 -24.18 23.17
CA ALA A 1144 4.64 -24.66 22.24
C ALA A 1144 6.00 -23.97 22.42
N HIS A 1145 5.99 -22.74 22.94
CA HIS A 1145 7.18 -21.92 23.20
C HIS A 1145 7.57 -21.82 24.67
N ASP A 1146 7.35 -22.90 25.43
CA ASP A 1146 7.81 -23.04 26.82
C ASP A 1146 7.45 -21.83 27.70
N GLY A 1147 6.23 -21.32 27.52
CA GLY A 1147 5.61 -20.30 28.36
C GLY A 1147 5.77 -18.88 27.84
N VAL A 1148 6.31 -18.72 26.63
CA VAL A 1148 6.56 -17.41 26.01
C VAL A 1148 5.57 -17.18 24.88
N TYR A 1149 4.98 -15.98 24.82
CA TYR A 1149 4.13 -15.55 23.72
C TYR A 1149 4.56 -14.15 23.27
N HIS A 1150 4.88 -13.99 21.98
CA HIS A 1150 5.45 -12.75 21.42
C HIS A 1150 6.56 -12.10 22.26
N GLY A 1151 7.48 -12.93 22.80
CA GLY A 1151 8.60 -12.48 23.62
C GLY A 1151 8.27 -12.15 25.08
N ALA A 1152 6.99 -12.16 25.47
CA ALA A 1152 6.57 -12.02 26.86
C ALA A 1152 6.47 -13.39 27.54
N ARG A 1153 7.09 -13.56 28.71
CA ARG A 1153 6.94 -14.77 29.52
C ARG A 1153 5.61 -14.72 30.29
N ILE A 1154 4.71 -15.64 29.97
CA ILE A 1154 3.39 -15.79 30.58
C ILE A 1154 3.43 -16.84 31.69
N LEU A 1155 4.08 -17.98 31.43
CA LEU A 1155 4.33 -19.04 32.40
C LEU A 1155 5.82 -19.33 32.52
N SER A 1156 6.26 -19.71 33.73
CA SER A 1156 7.62 -20.19 33.94
C SER A 1156 7.80 -21.58 33.31
N VAL A 1157 9.04 -21.87 32.90
CA VAL A 1157 9.40 -23.21 32.42
C VAL A 1157 9.11 -24.28 33.49
N ALA A 1158 9.29 -23.95 34.77
CA ALA A 1158 9.03 -24.87 35.88
C ALA A 1158 7.53 -25.17 36.05
N ALA A 1159 6.66 -24.17 35.87
CA ALA A 1159 5.21 -24.36 35.87
C ALA A 1159 4.77 -25.27 34.71
N LEU A 1160 5.27 -25.04 33.50
CA LEU A 1160 4.95 -25.89 32.35
C LEU A 1160 5.49 -27.31 32.50
N GLN A 1161 6.72 -27.49 32.96
CA GLN A 1161 7.27 -28.81 33.27
C GLN A 1161 6.42 -29.54 34.30
N ALA A 1162 5.88 -28.83 35.30
CA ALA A 1162 4.97 -29.41 36.28
C ALA A 1162 3.62 -29.78 35.69
N MET A 1163 3.09 -29.00 34.73
CA MET A 1163 1.87 -29.36 34.00
C MET A 1163 2.10 -30.64 33.19
N GLU A 1164 3.13 -30.66 32.34
CA GLU A 1164 3.36 -31.69 31.33
C GLU A 1164 3.97 -33.01 31.88
N ALA A 1165 4.41 -33.03 33.14
CA ALA A 1165 4.95 -34.22 33.79
C ALA A 1165 3.87 -35.27 34.10
N ASP A 1166 4.26 -36.50 34.44
CA ASP A 1166 3.31 -37.51 34.94
C ASP A 1166 2.71 -37.05 36.27
N GLN A 1167 1.39 -36.86 36.29
CA GLN A 1167 0.62 -36.48 37.47
C GLN A 1167 -0.36 -37.55 37.95
N VAL A 1168 -0.36 -38.71 37.29
CA VAL A 1168 -1.12 -39.89 37.70
C VAL A 1168 -0.36 -40.63 38.80
N GLY A 1169 0.98 -40.66 38.72
CA GLY A 1169 1.85 -40.99 39.86
C GLY A 1169 1.64 -42.38 40.45
N GLY A 1170 1.26 -43.36 39.62
CA GLY A 1170 1.02 -44.75 40.02
C GLY A 1170 -0.42 -45.08 40.46
N ALA A 1171 -1.34 -44.12 40.38
CA ALA A 1171 -2.77 -44.39 40.61
C ALA A 1171 -3.32 -45.45 39.63
N ALA A 1172 -4.29 -46.24 40.09
CA ALA A 1172 -4.96 -47.21 39.24
C ALA A 1172 -5.83 -46.48 38.19
N VAL A 1173 -5.54 -46.72 36.91
CA VAL A 1173 -6.29 -46.16 35.79
C VAL A 1173 -7.44 -47.10 35.44
N ARG A 1174 -8.68 -46.60 35.43
CA ARG A 1174 -9.86 -47.42 35.08
C ARG A 1174 -9.80 -47.88 33.60
N PRO A 1175 -10.35 -49.06 33.26
CA PRO A 1175 -10.42 -49.48 31.86
C PRO A 1175 -11.27 -48.51 31.02
N GLY A 1176 -10.80 -48.18 29.82
CA GLY A 1176 -11.55 -47.35 28.86
C GLY A 1176 -11.12 -45.89 28.76
N GLU A 1177 -10.02 -45.49 29.41
CA GLU A 1177 -9.49 -44.12 29.31
C GLU A 1177 -8.93 -43.76 27.92
N PHE A 1178 -8.79 -42.43 27.69
CA PHE A 1178 -8.39 -41.83 26.41
C PHE A 1178 -7.12 -42.43 25.81
N VAL A 1179 -6.06 -42.53 26.62
CA VAL A 1179 -4.81 -43.19 26.27
C VAL A 1179 -4.80 -44.58 26.90
N ARG A 1180 -4.99 -45.61 26.07
CA ARG A 1180 -5.12 -46.99 26.56
C ARG A 1180 -3.78 -47.55 27.04
N ASN A 1181 -3.83 -48.36 28.10
CA ASN A 1181 -2.76 -49.27 28.54
C ASN A 1181 -1.44 -48.60 29.00
N ARG A 1182 -1.48 -47.36 29.52
CA ARG A 1182 -0.36 -46.73 30.23
C ARG A 1182 -0.83 -46.11 31.54
N HIS A 1183 0.09 -45.92 32.48
CA HIS A 1183 -0.19 -45.33 33.80
C HIS A 1183 0.16 -43.84 33.89
N ASP A 1184 0.90 -43.28 32.92
CA ASP A 1184 1.46 -41.93 32.94
C ASP A 1184 0.70 -40.99 31.98
N ILE A 1185 -0.60 -41.20 31.84
CA ILE A 1185 -1.42 -40.71 30.72
C ILE A 1185 -1.86 -39.24 30.82
N TYR A 1186 -1.68 -38.60 31.97
CA TYR A 1186 -2.26 -37.28 32.24
C TYR A 1186 -1.30 -36.36 33.01
N GLY A 1187 -1.27 -35.09 32.58
CA GLY A 1187 -0.58 -33.98 33.22
C GLY A 1187 -1.51 -33.17 34.13
N LEU A 1188 -1.37 -31.84 34.12
CA LEU A 1188 -2.30 -30.93 34.80
C LEU A 1188 -3.19 -30.24 33.78
N GLY A 1189 -4.34 -30.83 33.46
CA GLY A 1189 -5.30 -30.26 32.50
C GLY A 1189 -5.13 -30.74 31.05
N GLU A 1190 -4.05 -31.44 30.75
CA GLU A 1190 -3.75 -32.03 29.44
C GLU A 1190 -3.42 -33.53 29.49
N TRP A 1191 -3.71 -34.21 28.39
CA TRP A 1191 -3.36 -35.60 28.16
C TRP A 1191 -1.93 -35.70 27.61
N ARG A 1192 -1.19 -36.69 28.12
CA ARG A 1192 0.16 -37.04 27.68
C ARG A 1192 0.04 -38.16 26.67
N GLU A 1193 -0.41 -37.81 25.46
CA GLU A 1193 -0.71 -38.79 24.42
C GLU A 1193 0.54 -39.57 24.00
N GLU A 1194 1.70 -38.91 23.96
CA GLU A 1194 2.99 -39.51 23.67
C GLU A 1194 4.08 -38.96 24.57
N ILE A 1195 5.04 -39.82 24.89
CA ILE A 1195 6.22 -39.50 25.70
C ILE A 1195 7.48 -40.01 24.99
N ASP A 1196 8.60 -39.35 25.22
CA ASP A 1196 9.91 -39.81 24.78
C ASP A 1196 10.50 -40.86 25.74
N ALA A 1197 11.69 -41.35 25.40
CA ALA A 1197 12.41 -42.34 26.20
C ALA A 1197 12.85 -41.83 27.58
N SER A 1198 12.92 -40.51 27.77
CA SER A 1198 13.19 -39.87 29.07
C SER A 1198 11.93 -39.61 29.90
N GLY A 1199 10.75 -39.96 29.37
CA GLY A 1199 9.47 -39.77 30.03
C GLY A 1199 8.91 -38.35 29.91
N HIS A 1200 9.43 -37.50 29.02
CA HIS A 1200 8.84 -36.19 28.74
C HIS A 1200 7.75 -36.30 27.69
N ALA A 1201 6.66 -35.54 27.84
CA ALA A 1201 5.57 -35.55 26.89
C ALA A 1201 5.98 -34.87 25.58
N THR A 1202 5.82 -35.58 24.47
CA THR A 1202 6.11 -35.07 23.11
C THR A 1202 4.85 -34.73 22.33
N HIS A 1203 3.71 -35.32 22.70
CA HIS A 1203 2.39 -34.98 22.17
C HIS A 1203 1.42 -34.72 23.32
N LEU A 1204 0.95 -33.48 23.40
CA LEU A 1204 0.04 -32.99 24.43
C LEU A 1204 -1.29 -32.61 23.79
N SER A 1205 -2.40 -32.90 24.46
CA SER A 1205 -3.72 -32.50 23.96
C SER A 1205 -4.74 -32.30 25.09
N SER A 1206 -5.87 -31.67 24.76
CA SER A 1206 -7.00 -31.60 25.69
C SER A 1206 -8.33 -31.80 24.94
N PRO A 1207 -8.60 -33.02 24.43
CA PRO A 1207 -9.82 -33.35 23.69
C PRO A 1207 -11.09 -33.05 24.47
N SER A 1208 -12.11 -32.69 23.70
CA SER A 1208 -13.44 -32.41 24.21
C SER A 1208 -14.48 -33.32 23.58
N TRP A 1209 -15.36 -33.86 24.42
CA TRP A 1209 -16.52 -34.62 23.95
C TRP A 1209 -17.45 -33.76 23.08
N ALA A 1210 -17.40 -32.43 23.24
CA ALA A 1210 -18.22 -31.48 22.51
C ALA A 1210 -17.69 -31.17 21.10
N GLY A 1211 -16.50 -31.64 20.70
CA GLY A 1211 -15.96 -31.47 19.35
C GLY A 1211 -14.68 -30.64 19.23
N ALA A 1212 -14.24 -29.97 20.29
CA ALA A 1212 -12.98 -29.22 20.29
C ALA A 1212 -11.77 -30.14 20.52
N TYR A 1213 -10.69 -29.96 19.76
CA TYR A 1213 -9.45 -30.74 19.92
C TYR A 1213 -8.21 -29.87 19.69
N PRO A 1214 -7.58 -29.36 20.76
CA PRO A 1214 -6.27 -28.74 20.72
C PRO A 1214 -5.15 -29.76 20.94
N TRP A 1215 -4.03 -29.57 20.24
CA TRP A 1215 -2.81 -30.34 20.49
C TRP A 1215 -1.54 -29.51 20.28
N VAL A 1216 -0.47 -29.92 20.98
CA VAL A 1216 0.91 -29.46 20.76
C VAL A 1216 1.78 -30.69 20.54
N ASP A 1217 2.56 -30.67 19.48
CA ASP A 1217 3.50 -31.70 19.07
C ASP A 1217 4.93 -31.15 19.11
N LYS A 1218 5.61 -31.42 20.21
CA LYS A 1218 6.95 -30.90 20.47
C LYS A 1218 8.02 -31.52 19.57
N THR A 1219 7.77 -32.72 19.04
CA THR A 1219 8.69 -33.40 18.11
C THR A 1219 8.77 -32.67 16.77
N TYR A 1220 7.63 -32.19 16.26
CA TYR A 1220 7.55 -31.50 14.97
C TYR A 1220 7.51 -29.97 15.12
N HIS A 1221 7.64 -29.44 16.34
CA HIS A 1221 7.45 -28.01 16.64
C HIS A 1221 6.14 -27.47 16.06
N ALA A 1222 5.08 -28.26 16.17
CA ALA A 1222 3.78 -27.98 15.57
C ALA A 1222 2.67 -27.96 16.61
N TYR A 1223 1.63 -27.17 16.38
CA TYR A 1223 0.42 -27.20 17.17
C TYR A 1223 -0.80 -26.99 16.28
N GLY A 1224 -1.97 -27.34 16.78
CA GLY A 1224 -3.19 -27.07 16.05
C GLY A 1224 -4.42 -27.16 16.93
N PHE A 1225 -5.50 -26.60 16.40
CA PHE A 1225 -6.79 -26.57 17.07
C PHE A 1225 -7.92 -26.84 16.08
N PHE A 1226 -8.70 -27.87 16.37
CA PHE A 1226 -9.98 -28.14 15.72
C PHE A 1226 -11.11 -27.59 16.59
N LEU A 1227 -11.86 -26.61 16.09
CA LEU A 1227 -12.99 -26.00 16.76
C LEU A 1227 -14.30 -26.44 16.08
N ALA A 1228 -15.08 -27.26 16.76
CA ALA A 1228 -16.40 -27.68 16.28
C ALA A 1228 -17.34 -27.96 17.45
N ARG A 1229 -18.65 -27.99 17.16
CA ARG A 1229 -19.69 -28.45 18.08
C ARG A 1229 -20.33 -29.72 17.54
N VAL A 1230 -20.20 -30.84 18.25
CA VAL A 1230 -20.76 -32.13 17.83
C VAL A 1230 -22.29 -32.13 17.92
N ASP A 1231 -22.94 -32.73 16.94
CA ASP A 1231 -24.34 -33.15 17.04
C ASP A 1231 -24.38 -34.49 17.81
N VAL A 1232 -24.68 -34.39 19.10
CA VAL A 1232 -24.65 -35.52 20.05
C VAL A 1232 -25.61 -36.62 19.65
N ASP A 1233 -26.80 -36.27 19.13
CA ASP A 1233 -27.82 -37.24 18.75
C ASP A 1233 -27.39 -38.05 17.53
N GLN A 1234 -26.82 -37.37 16.52
CA GLN A 1234 -26.28 -38.03 15.33
C GLN A 1234 -25.03 -38.86 15.65
N ALA A 1235 -24.13 -38.33 16.48
CA ALA A 1235 -22.93 -39.02 16.91
C ALA A 1235 -23.26 -40.32 17.65
N ASN A 1236 -24.18 -40.27 18.63
CA ASN A 1236 -24.60 -41.44 19.40
C ASN A 1236 -25.28 -42.51 18.52
N LYS A 1237 -26.17 -42.12 17.60
CA LYS A 1237 -26.85 -43.06 16.68
C LYS A 1237 -25.89 -43.85 15.80
N ARG A 1238 -24.71 -43.28 15.50
CA ARG A 1238 -23.71 -43.88 14.61
C ARG A 1238 -22.44 -44.34 15.34
N GLY A 1239 -22.44 -44.33 16.67
CA GLY A 1239 -21.31 -44.76 17.50
C GLY A 1239 -20.05 -43.89 17.34
N PHE A 1240 -20.19 -42.62 16.95
CA PHE A 1240 -19.08 -41.67 16.81
C PHE A 1240 -18.79 -40.97 18.14
N SER A 1241 -17.50 -40.85 18.49
CA SER A 1241 -17.08 -40.10 19.67
C SER A 1241 -16.06 -39.05 19.27
N ALA A 1242 -16.45 -37.77 19.32
CA ALA A 1242 -15.55 -36.65 19.06
C ALA A 1242 -14.29 -36.69 19.94
N PHE A 1243 -14.44 -37.15 21.19
CA PHE A 1243 -13.35 -37.25 22.16
C PHE A 1243 -12.25 -38.20 21.65
N TYR A 1244 -12.59 -39.42 21.20
CA TYR A 1244 -11.60 -40.40 20.72
C TYR A 1244 -11.19 -40.19 19.25
N SER A 1245 -12.14 -39.78 18.40
CA SER A 1245 -11.91 -39.69 16.96
C SER A 1245 -11.04 -38.51 16.54
N SER A 1246 -10.97 -37.44 17.35
CA SER A 1246 -10.21 -36.22 16.97
C SER A 1246 -8.69 -36.42 16.95
N ARG A 1247 -8.17 -37.43 17.65
CA ARG A 1247 -6.74 -37.79 17.66
C ARG A 1247 -6.16 -38.06 16.27
N VAL A 1248 -7.00 -38.52 15.33
CA VAL A 1248 -6.58 -38.75 13.95
C VAL A 1248 -6.06 -37.49 13.27
N LEU A 1249 -6.52 -36.29 13.68
CA LEU A 1249 -6.12 -35.03 13.07
C LEU A 1249 -4.63 -34.74 13.30
N ALA A 1250 -4.14 -34.94 14.53
CA ALA A 1250 -2.72 -34.79 14.85
C ALA A 1250 -1.85 -35.79 14.07
N GLY A 1251 -2.31 -37.04 13.94
CA GLY A 1251 -1.63 -38.06 13.14
C GLY A 1251 -1.56 -37.72 11.64
N LEU A 1252 -2.65 -37.18 11.07
CA LEU A 1252 -2.69 -36.71 9.68
C LEU A 1252 -1.80 -35.49 9.46
N VAL A 1253 -1.70 -34.60 10.45
CA VAL A 1253 -0.76 -33.47 10.41
C VAL A 1253 0.67 -33.99 10.39
N ARG A 1254 1.01 -34.94 11.25
CA ARG A 1254 2.34 -35.57 11.24
C ARG A 1254 2.67 -36.29 9.95
N SER A 1255 1.73 -37.01 9.35
CA SER A 1255 1.99 -37.64 8.04
C SER A 1255 2.28 -36.59 6.97
N VAL A 1256 1.59 -35.45 7.02
CA VAL A 1256 1.81 -34.33 6.09
C VAL A 1256 3.11 -33.59 6.37
N LEU A 1257 3.58 -33.54 7.62
CA LEU A 1257 4.84 -32.87 8.02
C LEU A 1257 6.08 -33.80 7.97
N GLY A 1258 5.89 -35.12 7.96
CA GLY A 1258 6.95 -36.12 7.90
C GLY A 1258 7.18 -36.75 6.52
N GLU A 1259 6.35 -36.40 5.53
CA GLU A 1259 6.55 -36.62 4.09
C GLU A 1259 7.33 -35.45 3.46
#